data_AF-A0A5M3YN89-F1
#
_entry.id   AF-A0A5M3YN89-F1
#
_cell.length_a   1.000
_cell.length_b   1.000
_cell.length_c   1.000
_cell.angle_alpha   90.00
_cell.angle_beta   90.00
_cell.angle_gamma   90.00
#
_symmetry.space_group_name_H-M   'P 1'
#
loop_
_entity.id
_entity.type
_entity.pdbx_description
1 polymer ?
#
loop_
_entity_poly.entity_id
_entity_poly.type
_entity_poly.pdbx_seq_one_letter_code
_entity_poly.pdbx_strand_id
1 'polypeptide(L)'
;MKALFTAITMASTLLQTQASFQNPNLLPTPPMGFNNWARFMCDLNETLFVETADAMATNGLLAAGYNWLNLDDCWMTHQRAPNNSLMWNTTKFPRGLPWLGSYVKAKGFRFGIYEDAGNLTCGGYPGSLGHEELDARTFADWGVEYLKLDGCNVFPEGGRTSQQQYEHLYGLWHRVLSDMPHPLVFSESAPAYFANEKNLSDWYTVMDWVPRYGELARHSTDILVYVGEGSAWDSIMVNYRYNTLVARYQRPGYYNDPDFLIPDHPGLTMDEKKSHFGLWASFAAPLIISAYIPGLSEEDIGYLTNRDLIAVDQDPLVQQATLASRDDEVDVLTRSLADGSRLVSVLNRGNSSVQRVIPLQWLGLNQGQQYQARNLWDGTEEHIRKDLTVTVRSHATEIFKFTGSNGRLDAVSTGIVFNTASGNCLTGDAAGVGFAPCTGGEKQIWQVRGSELRPLSLLGECLTADGTRLSLRRTTSPFRALLSDSKPVEMDNHPKIELLQAEVDENDESFFRLLVDGQTIKYITIESGIYSTEDMCFGPSLVSILPELPPGDWNDGLVARDADGRAHFASAQHTQFPGVQNTWHGTYIDYMDLSVGRKLRTGIYEVRCASFNNAVVAKFARFSWEIQYMENETAAYQWISGHDIGPQFLGHLTENGRVIGFLIEYIPMHGTRALKTLRLAGRYCLGCMR
;
A
#
# COMPACT_ATOMS: atom_id res chain seq x y z
N MET A 1 -31.56 -56.33 -14.15
CA MET A 1 -31.72 -54.87 -14.00
C MET A 1 -30.97 -54.41 -12.76
N LYS A 2 -29.78 -53.82 -12.92
CA LYS A 2 -29.16 -52.90 -11.94
C LYS A 2 -28.36 -51.91 -12.76
N ALA A 3 -28.82 -50.65 -12.78
CA ALA A 3 -28.19 -49.55 -13.48
C ALA A 3 -27.07 -48.97 -12.59
N LEU A 4 -25.90 -48.77 -13.19
CA LEU A 4 -24.79 -48.03 -12.62
C LEU A 4 -25.10 -46.53 -12.77
N PHE A 5 -25.06 -45.77 -11.67
CA PHE A 5 -25.05 -44.31 -11.69
C PHE A 5 -23.60 -43.83 -11.67
N THR A 6 -23.20 -43.12 -12.72
CA THR A 6 -21.93 -42.40 -12.80
C THR A 6 -22.16 -40.99 -12.27
N ALA A 7 -21.57 -40.65 -11.12
CA ALA A 7 -21.57 -39.28 -10.61
C ALA A 7 -20.42 -38.50 -11.28
N ILE A 8 -20.77 -37.44 -11.99
CA ILE A 8 -19.83 -36.45 -12.53
C ILE A 8 -19.68 -35.37 -11.46
N THR A 9 -18.53 -35.33 -10.78
CA THR A 9 -18.12 -34.21 -9.94
C THR A 9 -17.58 -33.09 -10.84
N MET A 10 -18.35 -32.00 -10.98
CA MET A 10 -17.81 -30.74 -11.49
C MET A 10 -16.90 -30.14 -10.41
N ALA A 11 -15.60 -30.07 -10.69
CA ALA A 11 -14.68 -29.26 -9.89
C ALA A 11 -14.87 -27.79 -10.28
N SER A 12 -15.47 -27.01 -9.39
CA SER A 12 -15.53 -25.55 -9.50
C SER A 12 -14.13 -24.99 -9.29
N THR A 13 -13.45 -24.59 -10.36
CA THR A 13 -12.25 -23.74 -10.24
C THR A 13 -12.71 -22.37 -9.75
N LEU A 14 -12.59 -22.12 -8.44
CA LEU A 14 -12.63 -20.77 -7.89
C LEU A 14 -11.43 -20.00 -8.46
N LEU A 15 -11.68 -19.12 -9.43
CA LEU A 15 -10.75 -18.06 -9.79
C LEU A 15 -10.56 -17.21 -8.54
N GLN A 16 -9.43 -17.40 -7.84
CA GLN A 16 -9.03 -16.51 -6.75
C GLN A 16 -8.74 -15.13 -7.36
N THR A 17 -9.63 -14.18 -7.09
CA THR A 17 -9.46 -12.78 -7.46
C THR A 17 -8.30 -12.22 -6.65
N GLN A 18 -7.17 -11.97 -7.30
CA GLN A 18 -6.00 -11.41 -6.63
C GLN A 18 -6.32 -9.98 -6.20
N ALA A 19 -5.90 -9.58 -5.00
CA ALA A 19 -6.10 -8.20 -4.54
C ALA A 19 -5.19 -7.25 -5.32
N SER A 20 -5.65 -6.01 -5.57
CA SER A 20 -4.88 -5.01 -6.33
C SER A 20 -3.47 -4.76 -5.75
N PHE A 21 -3.36 -4.58 -4.43
CA PHE A 21 -2.05 -4.39 -3.76
C PHE A 21 -1.06 -5.55 -3.95
N GLN A 22 -1.49 -6.71 -4.44
CA GLN A 22 -0.61 -7.84 -4.75
C GLN A 22 0.15 -7.64 -6.07
N ASN A 23 -0.28 -6.70 -6.92
CA ASN A 23 0.40 -6.31 -8.16
C ASN A 23 0.67 -4.79 -8.19
N PRO A 24 1.66 -4.30 -7.42
CA PRO A 24 1.98 -2.87 -7.38
C PRO A 24 2.48 -2.29 -8.71
N ASN A 25 2.69 -3.13 -9.74
CA ASN A 25 3.19 -2.65 -11.03
C ASN A 25 2.16 -1.86 -11.84
N LEU A 26 0.86 -1.98 -11.54
CA LEU A 26 -0.17 -1.23 -12.27
C LEU A 26 -0.11 0.27 -11.94
N LEU A 27 0.16 0.59 -10.67
CA LEU A 27 0.36 1.95 -10.18
C LEU A 27 1.48 1.97 -9.11
N PRO A 28 2.77 2.04 -9.53
CA PRO A 28 3.92 1.90 -8.62
C PRO A 28 4.13 3.04 -7.63
N THR A 29 3.66 4.24 -7.98
CA THR A 29 3.68 5.46 -7.17
C THR A 29 2.33 6.18 -7.29
N PRO A 30 2.00 7.11 -6.37
CA PRO A 30 0.73 7.84 -6.44
C PRO A 30 0.58 8.55 -7.79
N PRO A 31 -0.62 8.58 -8.40
CA PRO A 31 -0.81 9.19 -9.70
C PRO A 31 -0.71 10.72 -9.61
N MET A 32 -0.08 11.33 -10.60
CA MET A 32 -0.01 12.79 -10.76
C MET A 32 -0.69 13.18 -12.06
N GLY A 33 -1.55 14.20 -12.04
CA GLY A 33 -2.25 14.59 -13.26
C GLY A 33 -3.26 15.71 -13.11
N PHE A 34 -4.32 15.64 -13.90
CA PHE A 34 -5.42 16.59 -13.93
C PHE A 34 -6.77 15.89 -13.88
N ASN A 35 -7.75 16.53 -13.25
CA ASN A 35 -9.17 16.21 -13.32
C ASN A 35 -9.99 17.52 -13.38
N ASN A 36 -11.08 17.56 -14.14
CA ASN A 36 -11.84 18.80 -14.34
C ASN A 36 -12.86 19.14 -13.22
N TRP A 37 -13.17 18.21 -12.31
CA TRP A 37 -14.39 18.27 -11.50
C TRP A 37 -14.49 19.47 -10.57
N ALA A 38 -13.51 19.68 -9.68
CA ALA A 38 -13.63 20.75 -8.68
C ALA A 38 -13.69 22.15 -9.31
N ARG A 39 -13.02 22.34 -10.46
CA ARG A 39 -12.97 23.64 -11.15
C ARG A 39 -14.14 23.87 -12.09
N PHE A 40 -14.50 22.88 -12.88
CA PHE A 40 -15.40 23.03 -14.02
C PHE A 40 -16.71 22.27 -13.88
N MET A 41 -16.77 21.25 -13.02
CA MET A 41 -17.93 20.36 -12.90
C MET A 41 -18.38 19.89 -14.29
N CYS A 42 -19.65 20.09 -14.66
CA CYS A 42 -20.18 19.77 -15.98
C CYS A 42 -19.81 20.76 -17.11
N ASP A 43 -19.20 21.92 -16.83
CA ASP A 43 -18.78 22.93 -17.82
C ASP A 43 -17.46 22.52 -18.51
N LEU A 44 -17.54 21.39 -19.20
CA LEU A 44 -16.42 20.73 -19.85
C LEU A 44 -16.70 20.51 -21.33
N ASN A 45 -15.64 20.48 -22.14
CA ASN A 45 -15.66 20.10 -23.54
C ASN A 45 -14.29 19.59 -23.99
N GLU A 46 -14.20 19.08 -25.21
CA GLU A 46 -12.96 18.58 -25.80
C GLU A 46 -11.84 19.64 -25.85
N THR A 47 -12.18 20.90 -26.10
CA THR A 47 -11.21 22.00 -26.12
C THR A 47 -10.53 22.18 -24.77
N LEU A 48 -11.28 22.10 -23.66
CA LEU A 48 -10.72 22.19 -22.31
C LEU A 48 -9.60 21.16 -22.10
N PHE A 49 -9.82 19.91 -22.50
CA PHE A 49 -8.81 18.85 -22.34
C PHE A 49 -7.62 19.04 -23.28
N VAL A 50 -7.85 19.49 -24.51
CA VAL A 50 -6.78 19.79 -25.49
C VAL A 50 -5.89 20.92 -24.98
N GLU A 51 -6.48 22.04 -24.55
CA GLU A 51 -5.74 23.20 -24.02
C GLU A 51 -5.03 22.85 -22.72
N THR A 52 -5.65 22.06 -21.85
CA THR A 52 -5.04 21.58 -20.61
C THR A 52 -3.82 20.72 -20.89
N ALA A 53 -3.92 19.74 -21.80
CA ALA A 53 -2.80 18.89 -22.21
C ALA A 53 -1.63 19.73 -22.76
N ASP A 54 -1.94 20.67 -23.65
CA ASP A 54 -0.93 21.52 -24.29
C ASP A 54 -0.26 22.47 -23.30
N ALA A 55 -1.02 23.05 -22.37
CA ALA A 55 -0.50 23.89 -21.31
C ALA A 55 0.39 23.09 -20.35
N MET A 56 -0.05 21.92 -19.88
CA MET A 56 0.74 21.04 -19.00
C MET A 56 2.06 20.59 -19.65
N ALA A 57 2.05 20.32 -20.96
CA ALA A 57 3.27 20.00 -21.70
C ALA A 57 4.22 21.20 -21.82
N THR A 58 3.67 22.41 -21.97
CA THR A 58 4.45 23.64 -22.19
C THR A 58 5.00 24.24 -20.90
N ASN A 59 4.23 24.22 -19.82
CA ASN A 59 4.58 24.83 -18.54
C ASN A 59 5.42 23.91 -17.62
N GLY A 60 5.74 22.69 -18.08
CA GLY A 60 6.62 21.76 -17.39
C GLY A 60 5.92 20.79 -16.44
N LEU A 61 4.59 20.86 -16.25
CA LEU A 61 3.85 19.91 -15.40
C LEU A 61 4.00 18.47 -15.93
N LEU A 62 3.86 18.23 -17.24
CA LEU A 62 4.08 16.89 -17.79
C LEU A 62 5.49 16.37 -17.51
N ALA A 63 6.50 17.24 -17.68
CA ALA A 63 7.90 16.89 -17.42
C ALA A 63 8.18 16.66 -15.92
N ALA A 64 7.40 17.27 -15.03
CA ALA A 64 7.47 17.07 -13.58
C ALA A 64 6.79 15.77 -13.12
N GLY A 65 6.00 15.12 -13.99
CA GLY A 65 5.37 13.82 -13.72
C GLY A 65 3.85 13.81 -13.82
N TYR A 66 3.20 14.97 -13.99
CA TYR A 66 1.74 15.08 -14.15
C TYR A 66 1.32 14.54 -15.52
N ASN A 67 1.14 13.22 -15.62
CA ASN A 67 0.94 12.52 -16.86
C ASN A 67 -0.47 11.94 -17.03
N TRP A 68 -1.35 12.03 -16.03
CA TRP A 68 -2.75 11.64 -16.17
C TRP A 68 -3.65 12.81 -16.59
N LEU A 69 -4.52 12.60 -17.56
CA LEU A 69 -5.68 13.46 -17.84
C LEU A 69 -6.96 12.67 -17.60
N ASN A 70 -7.62 12.95 -16.49
CA ASN A 70 -8.82 12.24 -16.06
C ASN A 70 -10.06 13.08 -16.38
N LEU A 71 -10.94 12.54 -17.22
CA LEU A 71 -12.24 13.13 -17.54
C LEU A 71 -13.27 12.73 -16.48
N ASP A 72 -13.86 13.71 -15.82
CA ASP A 72 -14.88 13.49 -14.79
C ASP A 72 -16.31 13.44 -15.38
N ASP A 73 -17.33 13.43 -14.52
CA ASP A 73 -18.74 13.26 -14.88
C ASP A 73 -19.24 14.29 -15.93
N CYS A 74 -20.45 14.06 -16.46
CA CYS A 74 -21.14 14.89 -17.46
C CYS A 74 -20.54 14.83 -18.88
N TRP A 75 -19.74 13.81 -19.18
CA TRP A 75 -19.18 13.60 -20.52
C TRP A 75 -20.14 12.93 -21.50
N MET A 76 -21.10 12.17 -20.99
CA MET A 76 -22.00 11.31 -21.73
C MET A 76 -23.35 11.98 -22.07
N THR A 77 -24.16 11.33 -22.90
CA THR A 77 -25.58 11.68 -23.08
C THR A 77 -26.43 11.10 -21.95
N HIS A 78 -27.62 11.67 -21.70
CA HIS A 78 -28.54 11.16 -20.66
C HIS A 78 -29.21 9.82 -21.01
N GLN A 79 -28.87 9.22 -22.14
CA GLN A 79 -29.39 7.93 -22.58
C GLN A 79 -28.23 7.08 -23.09
N ARG A 80 -28.30 5.78 -22.80
CA ARG A 80 -27.47 4.76 -23.47
C ARG A 80 -27.98 4.54 -24.89
N ALA A 81 -27.13 4.00 -25.75
CA ALA A 81 -27.53 3.53 -27.07
C ALA A 81 -28.51 2.33 -26.97
N PRO A 82 -29.23 1.96 -28.05
CA PRO A 82 -30.13 0.80 -28.04
C PRO A 82 -29.48 -0.55 -27.71
N ASN A 83 -28.16 -0.66 -27.84
CA ASN A 83 -27.35 -1.83 -27.43
C ASN A 83 -26.83 -1.71 -25.98
N ASN A 84 -27.35 -0.75 -25.21
CA ASN A 84 -26.96 -0.39 -23.85
C ASN A 84 -25.54 0.20 -23.68
N SER A 85 -24.79 0.47 -24.75
CA SER A 85 -23.49 1.13 -24.58
C SER A 85 -23.65 2.60 -24.17
N LEU A 86 -22.74 3.09 -23.35
CA LEU A 86 -22.61 4.52 -23.09
C LEU A 86 -22.33 5.29 -24.39
N MET A 87 -22.79 6.54 -24.45
CA MET A 87 -22.62 7.43 -25.59
C MET A 87 -22.03 8.74 -25.11
N TRP A 88 -20.91 9.18 -25.69
CA TRP A 88 -20.38 10.52 -25.39
C TRP A 88 -21.29 11.60 -25.98
N ASN A 89 -21.30 12.77 -25.34
CA ASN A 89 -22.00 13.92 -25.88
C ASN A 89 -21.23 14.49 -27.08
N THR A 90 -21.76 14.36 -28.29
CA THR A 90 -21.10 14.81 -29.54
C THR A 90 -20.99 16.33 -29.67
N THR A 91 -21.75 17.11 -28.89
CA THR A 91 -21.59 18.56 -28.84
C THR A 91 -20.38 18.93 -27.97
N LYS A 92 -20.18 18.25 -26.84
CA LYS A 92 -19.00 18.45 -25.97
C LYS A 92 -17.73 17.84 -26.58
N PHE A 93 -17.87 16.68 -27.22
CA PHE A 93 -16.77 15.89 -27.80
C PHE A 93 -17.05 15.56 -29.28
N PRO A 94 -16.92 16.55 -30.18
CA PRO A 94 -17.27 16.38 -31.59
C PRO A 94 -16.39 15.37 -32.34
N ARG A 95 -15.14 15.14 -31.90
CA ARG A 95 -14.27 14.09 -32.48
C ARG A 95 -14.36 12.77 -31.73
N GLY A 96 -15.04 12.75 -30.58
CA GLY A 96 -15.30 11.58 -29.75
C GLY A 96 -14.16 11.21 -28.79
N LEU A 97 -14.50 10.42 -27.77
CA LEU A 97 -13.54 9.98 -26.76
C LEU A 97 -12.40 9.09 -27.27
N PRO A 98 -12.58 8.21 -28.28
CA PRO A 98 -11.44 7.52 -28.90
C PRO A 98 -10.40 8.47 -29.49
N TRP A 99 -10.86 9.57 -30.10
CA TRP A 99 -9.97 10.59 -30.64
C TRP A 99 -9.25 11.32 -29.51
N LEU A 100 -9.95 11.70 -28.44
CA LEU A 100 -9.35 12.36 -27.29
C LEU A 100 -8.30 11.47 -26.62
N GLY A 101 -8.61 10.19 -26.35
CA GLY A 101 -7.64 9.24 -25.80
C GLY A 101 -6.40 9.10 -26.67
N SER A 102 -6.58 9.02 -27.99
CA SER A 102 -5.46 8.99 -28.96
C SER A 102 -4.64 10.28 -28.95
N TYR A 103 -5.29 11.44 -28.83
CA TYR A 103 -4.64 12.75 -28.75
C TYR A 103 -3.78 12.88 -27.48
N VAL A 104 -4.37 12.56 -26.33
CA VAL A 104 -3.72 12.59 -25.01
C VAL A 104 -2.50 11.67 -25.00
N LYS A 105 -2.65 10.44 -25.52
CA LYS A 105 -1.55 9.49 -25.67
C LYS A 105 -0.44 9.97 -26.59
N ALA A 106 -0.77 10.58 -27.72
CA ALA A 106 0.22 11.13 -28.66
C ALA A 106 1.05 12.29 -28.05
N LYS A 107 0.51 12.97 -27.03
CA LYS A 107 1.17 14.03 -26.27
C LYS A 107 2.01 13.52 -25.10
N GLY A 108 2.01 12.21 -24.82
CA GLY A 108 2.77 11.60 -23.73
C GLY A 108 2.00 11.48 -22.41
N PHE A 109 0.69 11.74 -22.42
CA PHE A 109 -0.19 11.55 -21.27
C PHE A 109 -0.87 10.18 -21.31
N ARG A 110 -1.48 9.81 -20.19
CA ARG A 110 -2.38 8.67 -20.00
C ARG A 110 -3.79 9.20 -19.77
N PHE A 111 -4.79 8.49 -20.27
CA PHE A 111 -6.18 8.95 -20.24
C PHE A 111 -7.00 8.19 -19.20
N GLY A 112 -7.73 8.92 -18.36
CA GLY A 112 -8.67 8.37 -17.39
C GLY A 112 -10.09 8.85 -17.64
N ILE A 113 -11.05 8.06 -17.16
CA ILE A 113 -12.49 8.37 -17.26
C ILE A 113 -13.19 8.17 -15.93
N TYR A 114 -14.31 8.86 -15.76
CA TYR A 114 -15.24 8.72 -14.66
C TYR A 114 -16.42 7.85 -15.03
N GLU A 115 -16.87 7.07 -14.06
CA GLU A 115 -18.15 6.38 -14.10
C GLU A 115 -18.71 6.17 -12.68
N ASP A 116 -19.92 5.66 -12.54
CA ASP A 116 -20.57 5.38 -11.25
C ASP A 116 -21.00 3.91 -11.10
N ALA A 117 -20.80 3.33 -9.91
CA ALA A 117 -21.24 1.98 -9.56
C ALA A 117 -22.77 1.83 -9.49
N GLY A 118 -23.51 2.92 -9.28
CA GLY A 118 -24.97 2.94 -9.18
C GLY A 118 -25.69 3.02 -10.53
N ASN A 119 -27.01 3.24 -10.46
CA ASN A 119 -27.86 3.34 -11.66
C ASN A 119 -27.72 4.68 -12.40
N LEU A 120 -27.33 5.73 -11.68
CA LEU A 120 -27.10 7.07 -12.23
C LEU A 120 -25.83 7.62 -11.60
N THR A 121 -25.06 8.37 -12.38
CA THR A 121 -23.95 9.17 -11.85
C THR A 121 -24.48 10.25 -10.91
N CYS A 122 -23.58 10.88 -10.14
CA CYS A 122 -23.94 12.01 -9.28
C CYS A 122 -24.58 13.17 -10.07
N GLY A 123 -24.16 13.40 -11.33
CA GLY A 123 -24.75 14.37 -12.25
C GLY A 123 -26.06 13.91 -12.92
N GLY A 124 -26.57 12.72 -12.61
CA GLY A 124 -27.82 12.18 -13.18
C GLY A 124 -27.68 11.63 -14.61
N TYR A 125 -26.48 11.23 -15.01
CA TYR A 125 -26.22 10.51 -16.26
C TYR A 125 -26.33 8.99 -16.04
N PRO A 126 -26.45 8.16 -17.10
CA PRO A 126 -26.53 6.71 -16.93
C PRO A 126 -25.31 6.16 -16.17
N GLY A 127 -25.54 5.59 -14.98
CA GLY A 127 -24.50 4.86 -14.24
C GLY A 127 -24.34 3.44 -14.79
N SER A 128 -23.40 2.68 -14.24
CA SER A 128 -22.95 1.41 -14.84
C SER A 128 -23.42 0.14 -14.13
N LEU A 129 -24.34 0.26 -13.16
CA LEU A 129 -24.97 -0.90 -12.54
C LEU A 129 -25.57 -1.84 -13.62
N GLY A 130 -25.14 -3.10 -13.60
CA GLY A 130 -25.56 -4.14 -14.55
C GLY A 130 -24.94 -4.05 -15.95
N HIS A 131 -24.01 -3.11 -16.18
CA HIS A 131 -23.32 -2.88 -17.45
C HIS A 131 -21.78 -2.88 -17.29
N GLU A 132 -21.27 -3.34 -16.15
CA GLU A 132 -19.87 -3.20 -15.74
C GLU A 132 -18.90 -3.76 -16.77
N GLU A 133 -19.13 -4.99 -17.26
CA GLU A 133 -18.28 -5.60 -18.30
C GLU A 133 -18.35 -4.88 -19.65
N LEU A 134 -19.53 -4.38 -20.03
CA LEU A 134 -19.73 -3.68 -21.31
C LEU A 134 -19.00 -2.33 -21.28
N ASP A 135 -19.15 -1.59 -20.18
CA ASP A 135 -18.60 -0.26 -20.03
C ASP A 135 -17.08 -0.32 -19.84
N ALA A 136 -16.56 -1.26 -19.04
CA ALA A 136 -15.12 -1.49 -18.91
C ALA A 136 -14.44 -1.79 -20.25
N ARG A 137 -15.04 -2.63 -21.09
CA ARG A 137 -14.53 -2.91 -22.45
C ARG A 137 -14.60 -1.69 -23.35
N THR A 138 -15.70 -0.93 -23.27
CA THR A 138 -15.87 0.32 -24.03
C THR A 138 -14.78 1.34 -23.69
N PHE A 139 -14.46 1.49 -22.40
CA PHE A 139 -13.38 2.39 -21.95
C PHE A 139 -12.01 1.93 -22.47
N ALA A 140 -11.70 0.64 -22.39
CA ALA A 140 -10.46 0.10 -22.93
C ALA A 140 -10.34 0.30 -24.45
N ASP A 141 -11.44 0.11 -25.20
CA ASP A 141 -11.49 0.35 -26.65
C ASP A 141 -11.26 1.83 -27.01
N TRP A 142 -11.60 2.75 -26.11
CA TRP A 142 -11.31 4.19 -26.23
C TRP A 142 -9.89 4.58 -25.81
N GLY A 143 -9.10 3.61 -25.32
CA GLY A 143 -7.73 3.83 -24.85
C GLY A 143 -7.64 4.42 -23.44
N VAL A 144 -8.68 4.26 -22.63
CA VAL A 144 -8.65 4.61 -21.20
C VAL A 144 -7.75 3.62 -20.46
N GLU A 145 -7.02 4.13 -19.47
CA GLU A 145 -6.11 3.35 -18.60
C GLU A 145 -6.41 3.54 -17.10
N TYR A 146 -7.37 4.40 -16.75
CA TYR A 146 -7.74 4.75 -15.38
C TYR A 146 -9.26 4.96 -15.30
N LEU A 147 -9.89 4.33 -14.30
CA LEU A 147 -11.30 4.49 -13.99
C LEU A 147 -11.46 5.08 -12.59
N LYS A 148 -11.99 6.30 -12.51
CA LYS A 148 -12.60 6.83 -11.29
C LYS A 148 -14.02 6.27 -11.20
N LEU A 149 -14.30 5.46 -10.20
CA LEU A 149 -15.63 4.89 -10.00
C LEU A 149 -16.28 5.49 -8.75
N ASP A 150 -17.40 6.13 -8.98
CA ASP A 150 -18.20 6.78 -7.96
C ASP A 150 -19.25 5.83 -7.35
N GLY A 151 -20.09 6.33 -6.46
CA GLY A 151 -21.08 5.53 -5.74
C GLY A 151 -22.45 6.19 -5.60
N CYS A 152 -22.79 7.22 -6.38
CA CYS A 152 -24.11 7.82 -6.29
C CYS A 152 -25.18 6.83 -6.76
N ASN A 153 -26.39 6.95 -6.19
CA ASN A 153 -27.52 6.10 -6.60
C ASN A 153 -27.26 4.58 -6.48
N VAL A 154 -26.38 4.18 -5.56
CA VAL A 154 -26.23 2.79 -5.09
C VAL A 154 -27.25 2.53 -4.00
N PHE A 155 -28.20 1.63 -4.27
CA PHE A 155 -29.24 1.26 -3.32
C PHE A 155 -29.03 -0.18 -2.81
N PRO A 156 -29.25 -0.47 -1.52
CA PRO A 156 -29.11 -1.82 -1.00
C PRO A 156 -30.10 -2.79 -1.65
N GLU A 157 -29.62 -3.97 -2.05
CA GLU A 157 -30.43 -5.03 -2.66
C GLU A 157 -30.21 -6.37 -1.97
N GLY A 158 -31.17 -7.29 -2.10
CA GLY A 158 -31.02 -8.67 -1.62
C GLY A 158 -30.84 -8.82 -0.11
N GLY A 159 -31.28 -7.84 0.68
CA GLY A 159 -31.14 -7.83 2.15
C GLY A 159 -29.77 -7.34 2.66
N ARG A 160 -28.89 -6.85 1.78
CA ARG A 160 -27.60 -6.24 2.18
C ARG A 160 -27.82 -4.92 2.91
N THR A 161 -26.88 -4.58 3.80
CA THR A 161 -26.71 -3.19 4.26
C THR A 161 -26.14 -2.31 3.13
N SER A 162 -26.16 -0.99 3.31
CA SER A 162 -25.51 -0.08 2.35
C SER A 162 -24.04 -0.41 2.16
N GLN A 163 -23.29 -0.56 3.26
CA GLN A 163 -21.87 -0.93 3.21
C GLN A 163 -21.62 -2.24 2.45
N GLN A 164 -22.42 -3.27 2.72
CA GLN A 164 -22.29 -4.57 2.03
C GLN A 164 -22.63 -4.47 0.53
N GLN A 165 -23.55 -3.59 0.15
CA GLN A 165 -23.87 -3.34 -1.26
C GLN A 165 -22.69 -2.67 -1.97
N TYR A 166 -22.04 -1.69 -1.35
CA TYR A 166 -20.82 -1.08 -1.91
C TYR A 166 -19.69 -2.09 -2.05
N GLU A 167 -19.42 -2.89 -1.02
CA GLU A 167 -18.40 -3.94 -1.09
C GLU A 167 -18.68 -4.94 -2.22
N HIS A 168 -19.95 -5.30 -2.43
CA HIS A 168 -20.35 -6.18 -3.51
C HIS A 168 -20.09 -5.57 -4.91
N LEU A 169 -20.50 -4.31 -5.12
CA LEU A 169 -20.37 -3.65 -6.42
C LEU A 169 -18.92 -3.30 -6.76
N TYR A 170 -18.16 -2.77 -5.79
CA TYR A 170 -16.74 -2.48 -5.98
C TYR A 170 -15.93 -3.77 -6.15
N GLY A 171 -16.28 -4.84 -5.43
CA GLY A 171 -15.71 -6.17 -5.66
C GLY A 171 -16.09 -6.76 -7.03
N LEU A 172 -17.27 -6.44 -7.59
CA LEU A 172 -17.63 -6.81 -8.97
C LEU A 172 -16.76 -6.06 -9.97
N TRP A 173 -16.62 -4.75 -9.82
CA TRP A 173 -15.74 -3.93 -10.68
C TRP A 173 -14.29 -4.40 -10.63
N HIS A 174 -13.75 -4.68 -9.44
CA HIS A 174 -12.42 -5.26 -9.30
C HIS A 174 -12.24 -6.53 -10.13
N ARG A 175 -13.22 -7.44 -10.09
CA ARG A 175 -13.19 -8.67 -10.90
C ARG A 175 -13.20 -8.37 -12.39
N VAL A 176 -14.12 -7.51 -12.83
CA VAL A 176 -14.23 -7.12 -14.24
C VAL A 176 -12.91 -6.53 -14.74
N LEU A 177 -12.30 -5.62 -13.99
CA LEU A 177 -11.05 -4.97 -14.37
C LEU A 177 -9.87 -5.95 -14.33
N SER A 178 -9.80 -6.82 -13.32
CA SER A 178 -8.74 -7.82 -13.16
C SER A 178 -8.74 -8.89 -14.27
N ASP A 179 -9.92 -9.23 -14.80
CA ASP A 179 -10.06 -10.21 -15.89
C ASP A 179 -9.71 -9.63 -17.26
N MET A 180 -9.50 -8.30 -17.37
CA MET A 180 -9.07 -7.66 -18.61
C MET A 180 -7.61 -8.00 -18.93
N PRO A 181 -7.23 -8.15 -20.22
CA PRO A 181 -5.83 -8.35 -20.62
C PRO A 181 -4.90 -7.20 -20.17
N HIS A 182 -5.45 -5.99 -20.09
CA HIS A 182 -4.81 -4.78 -19.60
C HIS A 182 -5.77 -4.11 -18.61
N PRO A 183 -5.67 -4.43 -17.31
CA PRO A 183 -6.50 -3.81 -16.29
C PRO A 183 -6.35 -2.28 -16.28
N LEU A 184 -7.44 -1.58 -16.01
CA LEU A 184 -7.43 -0.14 -15.75
C LEU A 184 -7.01 0.10 -14.30
N VAL A 185 -6.32 1.21 -14.03
CA VAL A 185 -6.16 1.71 -12.65
C VAL A 185 -7.55 1.97 -12.08
N PHE A 186 -7.86 1.38 -10.93
CA PHE A 186 -9.15 1.46 -10.28
C PHE A 186 -9.08 2.43 -9.09
N SER A 187 -9.70 3.59 -9.29
CA SER A 187 -9.81 4.68 -8.32
C SER A 187 -11.19 4.66 -7.70
N GLU A 188 -11.26 4.23 -6.45
CA GLU A 188 -12.51 3.96 -5.75
C GLU A 188 -13.02 5.18 -4.97
N SER A 189 -14.32 5.47 -5.02
CA SER A 189 -14.93 6.50 -4.14
C SER A 189 -15.74 5.92 -2.99
N ALA A 190 -15.81 4.60 -2.83
CA ALA A 190 -16.68 3.95 -1.84
C ALA A 190 -16.60 4.54 -0.42
N PRO A 191 -15.42 4.76 0.18
CA PRO A 191 -15.37 5.25 1.56
C PRO A 191 -15.93 6.67 1.72
N ALA A 192 -15.84 7.54 0.71
CA ALA A 192 -16.39 8.89 0.76
C ALA A 192 -17.91 8.91 1.09
N TYR A 193 -18.66 7.90 0.65
CA TYR A 193 -20.11 7.77 0.91
C TYR A 193 -20.45 7.39 2.35
N PHE A 194 -19.45 7.02 3.14
CA PHE A 194 -19.59 6.68 4.56
C PHE A 194 -18.87 7.68 5.46
N ALA A 195 -18.25 8.74 4.90
CA ALA A 195 -17.55 9.78 5.64
C ALA A 195 -18.53 10.67 6.44
N ASN A 196 -19.07 10.12 7.54
CA ASN A 196 -20.00 10.77 8.45
C ASN A 196 -19.33 11.08 9.79
N GLU A 197 -19.26 12.35 10.15
CA GLU A 197 -18.57 12.82 11.36
C GLU A 197 -19.14 12.25 12.67
N LYS A 198 -20.40 11.80 12.68
CA LYS A 198 -21.04 11.28 13.91
C LYS A 198 -20.70 9.83 14.21
N ASN A 199 -20.47 9.02 13.17
CA ASN A 199 -20.16 7.60 13.30
C ASN A 199 -19.38 7.09 12.09
N LEU A 200 -18.12 6.74 12.31
CA LEU A 200 -17.22 6.23 11.28
C LEU A 200 -17.14 4.69 11.25
N SER A 201 -18.04 3.96 11.91
CA SER A 201 -17.97 2.48 11.96
C SER A 201 -18.05 1.88 10.55
N ASP A 202 -19.07 2.24 9.77
CA ASP A 202 -19.20 1.76 8.39
C ASP A 202 -18.05 2.28 7.52
N TRP A 203 -17.59 3.51 7.74
CA TRP A 203 -16.44 4.07 7.05
C TRP A 203 -15.17 3.24 7.25
N TYR A 204 -14.87 2.83 8.49
CA TYR A 204 -13.74 1.97 8.78
C TYR A 204 -13.91 0.58 8.16
N THR A 205 -15.11 -0.01 8.23
CA THR A 205 -15.41 -1.27 7.53
C THR A 205 -15.14 -1.15 6.04
N VAL A 206 -15.49 -0.01 5.41
CA VAL A 206 -15.18 0.26 4.00
C VAL A 206 -13.69 0.40 3.75
N MET A 207 -13.00 1.20 4.57
CA MET A 207 -11.55 1.35 4.49
C MET A 207 -10.78 0.03 4.64
N ASP A 208 -11.32 -0.96 5.37
CA ASP A 208 -10.69 -2.26 5.54
C ASP A 208 -10.69 -3.12 4.26
N TRP A 209 -11.71 -3.00 3.41
CA TRP A 209 -11.79 -3.83 2.20
C TRP A 209 -11.36 -3.12 0.92
N VAL A 210 -11.47 -1.79 0.80
CA VAL A 210 -11.09 -1.07 -0.44
C VAL A 210 -9.67 -1.36 -0.93
N PRO A 211 -8.63 -1.51 -0.08
CA PRO A 211 -7.30 -1.80 -0.60
C PRO A 211 -7.25 -3.13 -1.37
N ARG A 212 -8.16 -4.07 -1.09
CA ARG A 212 -8.22 -5.35 -1.81
C ARG A 212 -8.65 -5.18 -3.26
N TYR A 213 -9.33 -4.10 -3.61
CA TYR A 213 -10.01 -3.94 -4.90
C TYR A 213 -9.31 -2.91 -5.79
N GLY A 214 -9.05 -1.70 -5.33
CA GLY A 214 -8.45 -0.65 -6.15
C GLY A 214 -7.01 -0.30 -5.79
N GLU A 215 -6.39 0.49 -6.66
CA GLU A 215 -5.05 1.07 -6.44
C GLU A 215 -5.11 2.35 -5.60
N LEU A 216 -6.28 2.97 -5.45
CA LEU A 216 -6.47 4.14 -4.61
C LEU A 216 -7.93 4.33 -4.24
N ALA A 217 -8.19 4.95 -3.09
CA ALA A 217 -9.56 5.28 -2.69
C ALA A 217 -9.69 6.67 -2.08
N ARG A 218 -10.69 7.42 -2.57
CA ARG A 218 -11.21 8.65 -1.98
C ARG A 218 -11.90 8.32 -0.66
N HIS A 219 -11.38 8.87 0.44
CA HIS A 219 -11.84 8.51 1.79
C HIS A 219 -12.52 9.64 2.57
N SER A 220 -12.47 10.86 2.05
CA SER A 220 -13.14 12.04 2.61
C SER A 220 -14.25 12.53 1.69
N THR A 221 -15.03 13.49 2.17
CA THR A 221 -15.90 14.31 1.32
C THR A 221 -15.09 15.01 0.23
N ASP A 222 -15.78 15.46 -0.82
CA ASP A 222 -15.14 16.24 -1.87
C ASP A 222 -14.49 17.51 -1.33
N ILE A 223 -13.34 17.84 -1.89
CA ILE A 223 -12.76 19.16 -1.78
C ILE A 223 -13.70 20.19 -2.42
N LEU A 224 -13.74 21.38 -1.84
CA LEU A 224 -14.69 22.41 -2.25
C LEU A 224 -14.57 22.74 -3.74
N VAL A 225 -15.67 22.58 -4.45
CA VAL A 225 -15.80 23.03 -5.84
C VAL A 225 -15.84 24.57 -5.91
N TYR A 226 -15.42 25.16 -7.02
CA TYR A 226 -15.18 26.62 -7.10
C TYR A 226 -16.45 27.48 -7.03
N VAL A 227 -17.61 26.86 -7.26
CA VAL A 227 -18.93 27.48 -7.09
C VAL A 227 -19.59 27.11 -5.75
N GLY A 228 -18.90 26.34 -4.92
CA GLY A 228 -19.37 25.88 -3.62
C GLY A 228 -19.33 26.99 -2.57
N GLU A 229 -20.23 26.90 -1.60
CA GLU A 229 -20.24 27.81 -0.45
C GLU A 229 -19.24 27.35 0.62
N GLY A 230 -18.51 28.29 1.21
CA GLY A 230 -17.61 28.03 2.34
C GLY A 230 -16.17 28.44 2.10
N SER A 231 -15.30 28.06 3.04
CA SER A 231 -13.85 28.30 2.98
C SER A 231 -13.16 27.12 2.30
N ALA A 232 -12.39 27.39 1.24
CA ALA A 232 -11.60 26.37 0.57
C ALA A 232 -10.50 25.80 1.48
N TRP A 233 -9.92 26.63 2.36
CA TRP A 233 -8.95 26.16 3.34
C TRP A 233 -9.59 25.21 4.37
N ASP A 234 -10.78 25.53 4.86
CA ASP A 234 -11.48 24.68 5.82
C ASP A 234 -11.82 23.32 5.19
N SER A 235 -12.22 23.32 3.91
CA SER A 235 -12.41 22.09 3.14
C SER A 235 -11.12 21.28 3.03
N ILE A 236 -9.98 21.88 2.66
CA ILE A 236 -8.67 21.19 2.65
C ILE A 236 -8.35 20.59 4.02
N MET A 237 -8.67 21.30 5.11
CA MET A 237 -8.45 20.81 6.47
C MET A 237 -9.37 19.65 6.86
N VAL A 238 -10.60 19.57 6.33
CA VAL A 238 -11.46 18.39 6.47
C VAL A 238 -10.82 17.18 5.80
N ASN A 239 -10.38 17.31 4.55
CA ASN A 239 -9.71 16.25 3.79
C ASN A 239 -8.41 15.80 4.49
N TYR A 240 -7.58 16.75 4.93
CA TYR A 240 -6.38 16.51 5.73
C TYR A 240 -6.71 15.71 7.00
N ARG A 241 -7.76 16.09 7.75
CA ARG A 241 -8.17 15.40 8.97
C ARG A 241 -8.47 13.93 8.70
N TYR A 242 -9.30 13.61 7.69
CA TYR A 242 -9.58 12.23 7.31
C TYR A 242 -8.30 11.49 6.89
N ASN A 243 -7.42 12.16 6.13
CA ASN A 243 -6.16 11.55 5.69
C ASN A 243 -5.27 11.14 6.88
N THR A 244 -5.25 11.92 7.96
CA THR A 244 -4.49 11.55 9.18
C THR A 244 -4.99 10.28 9.88
N LEU A 245 -6.18 9.77 9.53
CA LEU A 245 -6.77 8.55 10.12
C LEU A 245 -6.41 7.26 9.35
N VAL A 246 -5.96 7.38 8.10
CA VAL A 246 -5.88 6.24 7.16
C VAL A 246 -4.47 5.76 6.84
N ALA A 247 -3.44 6.32 7.47
CA ALA A 247 -2.04 5.97 7.20
C ALA A 247 -1.73 4.46 7.26
N ARG A 248 -2.48 3.69 8.07
CA ARG A 248 -2.35 2.23 8.19
C ARG A 248 -2.74 1.43 6.94
N TYR A 249 -3.51 2.03 6.03
CA TYR A 249 -3.97 1.36 4.81
C TYR A 249 -2.98 1.51 3.67
N GLN A 250 -2.27 2.63 3.61
CA GLN A 250 -1.36 2.96 2.52
C GLN A 250 -0.17 1.99 2.46
N ARG A 251 0.09 1.49 1.26
CA ARG A 251 1.15 0.51 0.96
C ARG A 251 1.46 0.54 -0.53
N PRO A 252 2.62 0.04 -0.99
CA PRO A 252 2.86 -0.09 -2.43
C PRO A 252 1.70 -0.80 -3.14
N GLY A 253 1.14 -0.14 -4.17
CA GLY A 253 -0.04 -0.61 -4.90
C GLY A 253 -1.40 -0.17 -4.31
N TYR A 254 -1.44 0.60 -3.22
CA TYR A 254 -2.66 1.24 -2.72
C TYR A 254 -2.36 2.61 -2.09
N TYR A 255 -3.05 3.66 -2.55
CA TYR A 255 -2.87 5.04 -2.09
C TYR A 255 -4.14 5.60 -1.45
N ASN A 256 -4.00 6.27 -0.31
CA ASN A 256 -5.10 7.05 0.24
C ASN A 256 -5.26 8.32 -0.60
N ASP A 257 -6.48 8.60 -1.06
CA ASP A 257 -6.80 9.78 -1.88
C ASP A 257 -7.57 10.83 -1.05
N PRO A 258 -6.91 11.93 -0.63
CA PRO A 258 -7.55 13.05 0.05
C PRO A 258 -8.17 14.09 -0.91
N ASP A 259 -8.33 13.77 -2.19
CA ASP A 259 -8.95 14.59 -3.26
C ASP A 259 -8.04 15.63 -3.94
N PHE A 260 -8.60 16.37 -4.90
CA PHE A 260 -7.87 17.22 -5.85
C PHE A 260 -7.12 18.42 -5.25
N LEU A 261 -5.98 18.76 -5.85
CA LEU A 261 -5.32 20.06 -5.68
C LEU A 261 -6.10 21.15 -6.43
N ILE A 262 -6.40 22.28 -5.76
CA ILE A 262 -7.19 23.41 -6.31
C ILE A 262 -6.38 24.72 -6.37
N PRO A 263 -5.26 24.75 -7.13
CA PRO A 263 -4.25 25.80 -7.05
C PRO A 263 -4.73 27.19 -7.53
N ASP A 264 -5.74 27.29 -8.40
CA ASP A 264 -6.31 28.58 -8.84
C ASP A 264 -7.57 28.98 -8.07
N HIS A 265 -7.90 28.32 -6.96
CA HIS A 265 -9.08 28.68 -6.16
C HIS A 265 -8.92 30.10 -5.59
N PRO A 266 -9.85 31.02 -5.87
CA PRO A 266 -9.68 32.44 -5.52
C PRO A 266 -9.70 32.70 -4.01
N GLY A 267 -10.26 31.78 -3.24
CA GLY A 267 -10.30 31.84 -1.78
C GLY A 267 -9.02 31.38 -1.06
N LEU A 268 -7.97 30.97 -1.78
CA LEU A 268 -6.71 30.50 -1.18
C LEU A 268 -5.59 31.53 -1.31
N THR A 269 -4.91 31.77 -0.19
CA THR A 269 -3.61 32.44 -0.15
C THR A 269 -2.51 31.54 -0.70
N MET A 270 -1.37 32.14 -1.05
CA MET A 270 -0.23 31.36 -1.55
C MET A 270 0.34 30.38 -0.51
N ASP A 271 0.25 30.72 0.78
CA ASP A 271 0.68 29.82 1.85
C ASP A 271 -0.23 28.59 1.95
N GLU A 272 -1.55 28.79 1.84
CA GLU A 272 -2.52 27.68 1.84
C GLU A 272 -2.35 26.79 0.60
N LYS A 273 -2.11 27.38 -0.58
CA LYS A 273 -1.81 26.63 -1.81
C LYS A 273 -0.56 25.77 -1.67
N LYS A 274 0.53 26.34 -1.16
CA LYS A 274 1.79 25.61 -0.91
C LYS A 274 1.61 24.54 0.18
N SER A 275 0.89 24.85 1.25
CA SER A 275 0.53 23.86 2.28
C SER A 275 -0.26 22.70 1.73
N HIS A 276 -1.27 22.97 0.90
CA HIS A 276 -2.09 21.93 0.27
C HIS A 276 -1.22 20.95 -0.53
N PHE A 277 -0.39 21.47 -1.44
CA PHE A 277 0.53 20.65 -2.23
C PHE A 277 1.56 19.91 -1.35
N GLY A 278 2.21 20.62 -0.41
CA GLY A 278 3.26 20.07 0.43
C GLY A 278 2.77 18.97 1.38
N LEU A 279 1.55 19.10 1.90
CA LEU A 279 0.92 18.07 2.72
C LEU A 279 0.58 16.83 1.91
N TRP A 280 -0.04 16.98 0.72
CA TRP A 280 -0.35 15.85 -0.15
C TRP A 280 0.92 15.10 -0.55
N ALA A 281 1.98 15.84 -0.92
CA ALA A 281 3.28 15.25 -1.20
C ALA A 281 3.87 14.51 0.02
N SER A 282 3.77 15.11 1.21
CA SER A 282 4.20 14.47 2.47
C SER A 282 3.42 13.19 2.78
N PHE A 283 2.21 13.04 2.23
CA PHE A 283 1.39 11.86 2.38
C PHE A 283 1.66 10.78 1.34
N ALA A 284 2.41 11.05 0.26
CA ALA A 284 2.43 10.17 -0.92
C ALA A 284 0.98 9.92 -1.40
N ALA A 285 0.25 11.01 -1.58
CA ALA A 285 -1.13 11.02 -2.03
C ALA A 285 -1.20 11.32 -3.54
N PRO A 286 -2.29 10.99 -4.24
CA PRO A 286 -2.49 11.45 -5.61
C PRO A 286 -2.31 12.97 -5.75
N LEU A 287 -1.46 13.42 -6.67
CA LEU A 287 -1.27 14.84 -6.99
C LEU A 287 -2.06 15.18 -8.25
N ILE A 288 -3.38 15.18 -8.13
CA ILE A 288 -4.30 15.45 -9.23
C ILE A 288 -4.81 16.89 -9.14
N ILE A 289 -4.49 17.71 -10.13
CA ILE A 289 -4.84 19.13 -10.19
C ILE A 289 -6.24 19.31 -10.80
N SER A 290 -7.08 20.13 -10.17
CA SER A 290 -8.32 20.62 -10.76
C SER A 290 -8.32 22.15 -10.78
N ALA A 291 -7.87 22.72 -11.91
CA ALA A 291 -7.71 24.15 -12.13
C ALA A 291 -7.73 24.53 -13.62
N TYR A 292 -7.85 25.82 -13.94
CA TYR A 292 -7.61 26.28 -15.32
C TYR A 292 -6.10 26.38 -15.61
N ILE A 293 -5.51 25.28 -16.08
CA ILE A 293 -4.05 25.15 -16.28
C ILE A 293 -3.43 26.25 -17.16
N PRO A 294 -4.02 26.67 -18.30
CA PRO A 294 -3.45 27.75 -19.11
C PRO A 294 -3.33 29.09 -18.38
N GLY A 295 -4.10 29.29 -17.30
CA GLY A 295 -4.10 30.52 -16.51
C GLY A 295 -3.32 30.45 -15.19
N LEU A 296 -2.62 29.34 -14.90
CA LEU A 296 -1.79 29.24 -13.70
C LEU A 296 -0.63 30.22 -13.76
N SER A 297 -0.35 30.89 -12.64
CA SER A 297 0.78 31.83 -12.54
C SER A 297 2.12 31.09 -12.50
N GLU A 298 3.21 31.81 -12.75
CA GLU A 298 4.57 31.25 -12.58
C GLU A 298 4.81 30.74 -11.15
N GLU A 299 4.22 31.39 -10.14
CA GLU A 299 4.35 30.93 -8.76
C GLU A 299 3.55 29.64 -8.52
N ASP A 300 2.36 29.51 -9.10
CA ASP A 300 1.57 28.27 -9.02
C ASP A 300 2.33 27.10 -9.67
N ILE A 301 2.85 27.30 -10.88
CA ILE A 301 3.69 26.31 -11.56
C ILE A 301 4.96 26.01 -10.77
N GLY A 302 5.58 27.03 -10.16
CA GLY A 302 6.83 26.90 -9.42
C GLY A 302 6.73 25.92 -8.26
N TYR A 303 5.68 26.00 -7.42
CA TYR A 303 5.53 25.03 -6.33
C TYR A 303 5.00 23.69 -6.81
N LEU A 304 4.07 23.65 -7.78
CA LEU A 304 3.54 22.40 -8.33
C LEU A 304 4.64 21.57 -9.03
N THR A 305 5.71 22.21 -9.52
CA THR A 305 6.85 21.53 -10.15
C THR A 305 8.06 21.41 -9.23
N ASN A 306 7.90 21.65 -7.92
CA ASN A 306 9.00 21.51 -6.96
C ASN A 306 9.49 20.05 -6.92
N ARG A 307 10.69 19.84 -7.49
CA ARG A 307 11.28 18.50 -7.68
C ARG A 307 11.58 17.78 -6.37
N ASP A 308 11.94 18.53 -5.32
CA ASP A 308 12.27 17.91 -4.03
C ASP A 308 11.01 17.39 -3.34
N LEU A 309 9.89 18.12 -3.41
CA LEU A 309 8.60 17.66 -2.88
C LEU A 309 7.95 16.57 -3.72
N ILE A 310 8.05 16.64 -5.06
CA ILE A 310 7.60 15.54 -5.93
C ILE A 310 8.41 14.27 -5.65
N ALA A 311 9.73 14.37 -5.46
CA ALA A 311 10.55 13.21 -5.10
C ALA A 311 10.15 12.61 -3.75
N VAL A 312 9.68 13.44 -2.82
CA VAL A 312 9.11 12.99 -1.56
C VAL A 312 7.79 12.24 -1.79
N ASP A 313 6.87 12.79 -2.57
CA ASP A 313 5.59 12.16 -2.93
C ASP A 313 5.78 10.79 -3.62
N GLN A 314 6.71 10.75 -4.57
CA GLN A 314 7.02 9.61 -5.42
C GLN A 314 8.06 8.65 -4.78
N ASP A 315 8.30 8.75 -3.48
CA ASP A 315 9.22 7.87 -2.76
C ASP A 315 8.72 6.40 -2.78
N PRO A 316 9.56 5.42 -3.13
CA PRO A 316 9.12 4.04 -3.34
C PRO A 316 8.74 3.30 -2.06
N LEU A 317 8.94 3.86 -0.86
CA LEU A 317 8.36 3.28 0.35
C LEU A 317 6.85 3.46 0.42
N VAL A 318 6.30 4.47 -0.28
CA VAL A 318 4.86 4.78 -0.28
C VAL A 318 4.32 5.02 1.15
N GLN A 319 5.19 5.29 2.13
CA GLN A 319 4.76 5.51 3.50
C GLN A 319 4.05 6.85 3.64
N GLN A 320 2.86 6.90 4.21
CA GLN A 320 2.19 8.16 4.51
C GLN A 320 2.84 8.85 5.71
N ALA A 321 2.99 10.19 5.70
CA ALA A 321 3.35 10.93 6.90
C ALA A 321 2.29 10.79 8.01
N THR A 322 2.76 10.53 9.23
CA THR A 322 1.92 10.36 10.43
C THR A 322 2.23 11.44 11.46
N LEU A 323 1.25 11.75 12.31
CA LEU A 323 1.39 12.73 13.37
C LEU A 323 2.43 12.28 14.41
N ALA A 324 3.52 13.03 14.51
CA ALA A 324 4.51 12.95 15.59
C ALA A 324 4.05 13.76 16.82
N SER A 325 3.41 14.90 16.60
CA SER A 325 2.86 15.76 17.65
C SER A 325 1.69 16.59 17.11
N ARG A 326 0.77 16.96 17.99
CA ARG A 326 -0.38 17.83 17.70
C ARG A 326 -0.78 18.64 18.93
N ASP A 327 -0.94 19.94 18.75
CA ASP A 327 -1.60 20.85 19.71
C ASP A 327 -2.81 21.55 19.05
N ASP A 328 -3.31 22.63 19.64
CA ASP A 328 -4.49 23.34 19.12
C ASP A 328 -4.24 23.93 17.71
N GLU A 329 -3.02 24.37 17.42
CA GLU A 329 -2.67 25.09 16.20
C GLU A 329 -1.71 24.33 15.31
N VAL A 330 -0.76 23.58 15.87
CA VAL A 330 0.34 22.97 15.10
C VAL A 330 0.27 21.46 15.08
N ASP A 331 0.45 20.92 13.88
CA ASP A 331 0.73 19.52 13.66
C ASP A 331 2.17 19.34 13.18
N VAL A 332 2.87 18.38 13.79
CA VAL A 332 4.17 17.89 13.33
C VAL A 332 3.96 16.50 12.77
N LEU A 333 4.24 16.29 11.50
CA LEU A 333 4.15 15.01 10.82
C LEU A 333 5.54 14.49 10.47
N THR A 334 5.69 13.17 10.41
CA THR A 334 6.94 12.54 10.01
C THR A 334 6.72 11.21 9.29
N ARG A 335 7.65 10.86 8.41
CA ARG A 335 7.80 9.53 7.82
C ARG A 335 9.26 9.25 7.46
N SER A 336 9.57 7.98 7.25
CA SER A 336 10.85 7.57 6.65
C SER A 336 10.77 7.63 5.12
N LEU A 337 11.91 7.87 4.47
CA LEU A 337 12.07 7.79 3.02
C LEU A 337 13.01 6.63 2.65
N ALA A 338 12.93 6.15 1.39
CA ALA A 338 13.64 4.96 0.94
C ALA A 338 15.18 5.06 1.04
N ASP A 339 15.70 6.27 0.93
CA ASP A 339 17.13 6.57 1.05
C ASP A 339 17.63 6.56 2.51
N GLY A 340 16.75 6.31 3.48
CA GLY A 340 17.06 6.30 4.91
C GLY A 340 17.07 7.68 5.56
N SER A 341 16.65 8.72 4.83
CA SER A 341 16.34 10.03 5.39
C SER A 341 14.96 10.05 6.06
N ARG A 342 14.65 11.15 6.76
CA ARG A 342 13.38 11.32 7.48
C ARG A 342 12.75 12.64 7.10
N LEU A 343 11.49 12.58 6.70
CA LEU A 343 10.69 13.76 6.39
C LEU A 343 10.07 14.32 7.66
N VAL A 344 10.04 15.63 7.78
CA VAL A 344 9.35 16.36 8.85
C VAL A 344 8.53 17.47 8.22
N SER A 345 7.22 17.47 8.46
CA SER A 345 6.30 18.51 7.96
C SER A 345 5.65 19.19 9.16
N VAL A 346 5.71 20.52 9.22
CA VAL A 346 5.20 21.32 10.34
C VAL A 346 4.11 22.24 9.81
N LEU A 347 2.86 21.86 10.05
CA LEU A 347 1.68 22.60 9.61
C LEU A 347 1.18 23.50 10.74
N ASN A 348 1.01 24.79 10.44
CA ASN A 348 0.28 25.71 11.29
C ASN A 348 -1.16 25.85 10.80
N ARG A 349 -2.11 25.24 11.51
CA ARG A 349 -3.56 25.35 11.29
C ARG A 349 -4.15 26.65 11.84
N GLY A 350 -3.38 27.40 12.63
CA GLY A 350 -3.83 28.64 13.27
C GLY A 350 -3.78 29.86 12.34
N ASN A 351 -4.49 30.91 12.76
CA ASN A 351 -4.66 32.17 12.03
C ASN A 351 -3.51 33.19 12.24
N SER A 352 -2.39 32.77 12.84
CA SER A 352 -1.27 33.65 13.14
C SER A 352 0.06 32.91 13.05
N SER A 353 1.15 33.64 12.80
CA SER A 353 2.48 33.01 12.75
C SER A 353 2.87 32.47 14.12
N VAL A 354 3.37 31.23 14.14
CA VAL A 354 3.78 30.54 15.36
C VAL A 354 5.24 30.11 15.25
N GLN A 355 5.98 30.22 16.35
CA GLN A 355 7.29 29.60 16.47
C GLN A 355 7.15 28.30 17.27
N ARG A 356 7.75 27.23 16.75
CA ARG A 356 7.76 25.92 17.40
C ARG A 356 9.18 25.40 17.53
N VAL A 357 9.45 24.85 18.72
CA VAL A 357 10.67 24.12 19.05
C VAL A 357 10.30 22.65 19.06
N ILE A 358 10.90 21.87 18.17
CA ILE A 358 10.62 20.46 17.96
C ILE A 358 11.86 19.66 18.37
N PRO A 359 11.86 19.06 19.57
CA PRO A 359 12.91 18.15 20.00
C PRO A 359 13.10 16.99 19.01
N LEU A 360 14.36 16.66 18.69
CA LEU A 360 14.69 15.56 17.79
C LEU A 360 14.11 14.21 18.23
N GLN A 361 13.96 14.02 19.54
CA GLN A 361 13.34 12.82 20.10
C GLN A 361 11.87 12.64 19.72
N TRP A 362 11.13 13.72 19.44
CA TRP A 362 9.75 13.63 18.94
C TRP A 362 9.71 13.04 17.54
N LEU A 363 10.79 13.22 16.79
CA LEU A 363 10.98 12.69 15.45
C LEU A 363 11.64 11.30 15.48
N GLY A 364 11.92 10.74 16.65
CA GLY A 364 12.60 9.46 16.76
C GLY A 364 14.12 9.52 16.61
N LEU A 365 14.69 10.73 16.60
CA LEU A 365 16.12 10.97 16.38
C LEU A 365 16.86 11.17 17.70
N ASN A 366 18.06 10.60 17.80
CA ASN A 366 18.89 10.65 19.01
C ASN A 366 19.46 12.05 19.24
N GLN A 367 19.40 12.55 20.48
CA GLN A 367 20.10 13.76 20.88
C GLN A 367 21.62 13.54 20.91
N GLY A 368 22.39 14.57 20.55
CA GLY A 368 23.86 14.52 20.57
C GLY A 368 24.51 13.99 19.30
N GLN A 369 23.76 13.37 18.39
CA GLN A 369 24.17 13.19 17.00
C GLN A 369 23.88 14.47 16.20
N GLN A 370 24.65 14.68 15.13
CA GLN A 370 24.45 15.82 14.22
C GLN A 370 23.73 15.35 12.96
N TYR A 371 22.61 16.02 12.68
CA TYR A 371 21.80 15.82 11.49
C TYR A 371 21.85 17.07 10.63
N GLN A 372 21.73 16.90 9.33
CA GLN A 372 21.46 18.00 8.40
C GLN A 372 19.96 18.02 8.14
N ALA A 373 19.34 19.18 8.28
CA ALA A 373 17.95 19.41 7.92
C ALA A 373 17.92 20.36 6.73
N ARG A 374 17.34 19.92 5.61
CA ARG A 374 17.16 20.73 4.41
C ARG A 374 15.69 21.12 4.27
N ASN A 375 15.37 22.41 4.24
CA ASN A 375 14.04 22.90 3.92
C ASN A 375 13.76 22.68 2.42
N LEU A 376 12.66 22.01 2.10
CA LEU A 376 12.32 21.61 0.74
C LEU A 376 11.62 22.71 -0.08
N TRP A 377 11.29 23.84 0.54
CA TRP A 377 10.74 25.01 -0.16
C TRP A 377 11.80 25.91 -0.76
N ASP A 378 12.86 26.21 0.01
CA ASP A 378 13.90 27.17 -0.38
C ASP A 378 15.29 26.55 -0.50
N GLY A 379 15.45 25.27 -0.14
CA GLY A 379 16.70 24.54 -0.20
C GLY A 379 17.70 24.90 0.90
N THR A 380 17.32 25.74 1.88
CA THR A 380 18.19 26.10 3.00
C THR A 380 18.53 24.87 3.84
N GLU A 381 19.76 24.82 4.35
CA GLU A 381 20.24 23.71 5.15
C GLU A 381 20.77 24.21 6.50
N GLU A 382 20.46 23.46 7.55
CA GLU A 382 20.98 23.70 8.89
C GLU A 382 21.43 22.39 9.56
N HIS A 383 22.36 22.51 10.51
CA HIS A 383 22.84 21.37 11.29
C HIS A 383 22.21 21.36 12.67
N ILE A 384 21.49 20.28 12.97
CA ILE A 384 20.69 20.15 14.19
C ILE A 384 21.27 19.05 15.07
N ARG A 385 21.41 19.34 16.37
CA ARG A 385 21.88 18.37 17.38
C ARG A 385 20.87 18.06 18.50
N LYS A 386 19.84 18.90 18.64
CA LYS A 386 18.91 18.84 19.78
C LYS A 386 17.46 19.11 19.39
N ASP A 387 17.19 20.27 18.78
CA ASP A 387 15.85 20.70 18.44
C ASP A 387 15.84 21.48 17.12
N LEU A 388 14.78 21.30 16.34
CA LEU A 388 14.43 22.13 15.18
C LEU A 388 13.58 23.30 15.69
N THR A 389 14.07 24.53 15.50
CA THR A 389 13.29 25.73 15.78
C THR A 389 12.79 26.31 14.48
N VAL A 390 11.47 26.31 14.28
CA VAL A 390 10.84 26.75 13.02
C VAL A 390 9.77 27.79 13.30
N THR A 391 9.74 28.84 12.49
CA THR A 391 8.66 29.82 12.47
C THR A 391 7.76 29.50 11.28
N VAL A 392 6.50 29.18 11.54
CA VAL A 392 5.52 28.81 10.52
C VAL A 392 4.47 29.90 10.44
N ARG A 393 4.25 30.46 9.26
CA ARG A 393 3.21 31.49 9.02
C ARG A 393 1.82 30.87 9.18
N SER A 394 0.80 31.73 9.27
CA SER A 394 -0.61 31.29 9.29
C SER A 394 -0.89 30.39 8.10
N HIS A 395 -1.47 29.21 8.34
CA HIS A 395 -1.86 28.25 7.31
C HIS A 395 -0.70 27.75 6.42
N ALA A 396 0.54 28.00 6.83
CA ALA A 396 1.74 27.53 6.12
C ALA A 396 2.20 26.17 6.64
N THR A 397 2.98 25.48 5.81
CA THR A 397 3.63 24.20 6.15
C THR A 397 5.11 24.32 5.82
N GLU A 398 5.99 24.09 6.80
CA GLU A 398 7.42 23.99 6.57
C GLU A 398 7.82 22.52 6.49
N ILE A 399 8.59 22.13 5.47
CA ILE A 399 8.91 20.73 5.18
C ILE A 399 10.41 20.55 5.10
N PHE A 400 10.94 19.63 5.91
CA PHE A 400 12.36 19.37 6.04
C PHE A 400 12.68 17.91 5.73
N LYS A 401 13.77 17.69 5.01
CA LYS A 401 14.41 16.38 4.89
C LYS A 401 15.62 16.32 5.80
N PHE A 402 15.57 15.40 6.77
CA PHE A 402 16.66 15.14 7.70
C PHE A 402 17.56 14.02 7.16
N THR A 403 18.87 14.23 7.22
CA THR A 403 19.89 13.23 6.88
C THR A 403 20.92 13.09 8.00
N GLY A 404 21.42 11.87 8.20
CA GLY A 404 22.48 11.59 9.15
C GLY A 404 23.86 11.86 8.56
N SER A 405 24.88 11.99 9.41
CA SER A 405 26.27 12.25 8.99
C SER A 405 26.84 11.19 8.03
N ASN A 406 26.30 9.97 8.07
CA ASN A 406 26.68 8.84 7.22
C ASN A 406 25.62 8.51 6.13
N GLY A 407 24.66 9.41 5.90
CA GLY A 407 23.60 9.25 4.88
C GLY A 407 22.39 8.40 5.30
N ARG A 408 22.46 7.60 6.37
CA ARG A 408 21.30 6.89 6.96
C ARG A 408 21.00 7.38 8.37
N LEU A 409 19.72 7.50 8.70
CA LEU A 409 19.23 7.78 10.05
C LEU A 409 18.91 6.49 10.79
N ASP A 410 19.37 6.37 12.02
CA ASP A 410 18.86 5.41 12.99
C ASP A 410 17.71 6.08 13.75
N ALA A 411 16.50 5.97 13.20
CA ALA A 411 15.30 6.57 13.76
C ALA A 411 14.46 5.51 14.46
N VAL A 412 14.06 5.78 15.70
CA VAL A 412 13.08 4.97 16.42
C VAL A 412 11.69 5.49 16.11
N SER A 413 10.73 4.62 15.80
CA SER A 413 9.36 5.04 15.53
C SER A 413 8.77 5.78 16.73
N THR A 414 8.32 7.01 16.48
CA THR A 414 7.59 7.85 17.42
C THR A 414 6.31 8.36 16.78
N GLY A 415 5.28 8.59 17.58
CA GLY A 415 4.01 9.11 17.09
C GLY A 415 3.02 9.36 18.20
N ILE A 416 1.85 9.87 17.84
CA ILE A 416 0.70 9.94 18.73
C ILE A 416 -0.18 8.70 18.56
N VAL A 417 -0.81 8.28 19.65
CA VAL A 417 -1.95 7.34 19.61
C VAL A 417 -3.17 8.16 19.99
N PHE A 418 -4.22 8.15 19.19
CA PHE A 418 -5.43 8.90 19.50
C PHE A 418 -6.68 8.02 19.38
N ASN A 419 -7.68 8.36 20.18
CA ASN A 419 -8.99 7.74 20.11
C ASN A 419 -9.74 8.34 18.92
N THR A 420 -10.03 7.53 17.90
CA THR A 420 -10.62 8.00 16.65
C THR A 420 -12.01 8.60 16.81
N ALA A 421 -12.76 8.22 17.86
CA ALA A 421 -14.10 8.76 18.12
C ALA A 421 -14.07 10.14 18.80
N SER A 422 -13.18 10.34 19.78
CA SER A 422 -13.08 11.61 20.53
C SER A 422 -12.02 12.57 19.98
N GLY A 423 -11.08 12.10 19.17
CA GLY A 423 -9.92 12.86 18.71
C GLY A 423 -8.85 13.09 19.80
N ASN A 424 -9.07 12.60 21.02
CA ASN A 424 -8.15 12.78 22.13
C ASN A 424 -6.88 11.92 21.98
N CYS A 425 -5.75 12.46 22.43
CA CYS A 425 -4.46 11.80 22.46
C CYS A 425 -4.31 10.92 23.71
N LEU A 426 -3.81 9.70 23.54
CA LEU A 426 -3.36 8.83 24.62
C LEU A 426 -2.23 9.53 25.35
N THR A 427 -2.42 9.76 26.64
CA THR A 427 -1.54 10.52 27.51
C THR A 427 -1.04 9.59 28.60
N GLY A 428 0.28 9.51 28.77
CA GLY A 428 0.95 8.70 29.78
C GLY A 428 1.98 9.51 30.55
N ASP A 429 1.90 9.47 31.88
CA ASP A 429 2.91 10.00 32.79
C ASP A 429 2.89 9.26 34.13
N ALA A 430 3.61 9.79 35.13
CA ALA A 430 3.73 9.15 36.45
C ALA A 430 2.40 9.09 37.21
N ALA A 431 1.38 9.86 36.81
CA ALA A 431 0.05 9.83 37.39
C ALA A 431 -0.85 8.75 36.76
N GLY A 432 -0.53 8.27 35.55
CA GLY A 432 -1.24 7.17 34.90
C GLY A 432 -1.36 7.31 33.38
N VAL A 433 -2.29 6.55 32.81
CA VAL A 433 -2.60 6.53 31.37
C VAL A 433 -4.07 6.86 31.14
N GLY A 434 -4.36 7.72 30.18
CA GLY A 434 -5.73 8.05 29.76
C GLY A 434 -5.78 8.86 28.47
N PHE A 435 -6.98 9.06 27.91
CA PHE A 435 -7.17 9.93 26.76
C PHE A 435 -7.49 11.36 27.21
N ALA A 436 -6.79 12.35 26.64
CA ALA A 436 -6.99 13.77 26.92
C ALA A 436 -6.85 14.60 25.62
N PRO A 437 -7.35 15.85 25.57
CA PRO A 437 -7.10 16.74 24.44
C PRO A 437 -5.61 16.80 24.09
N CYS A 438 -5.30 16.85 22.79
CA CYS A 438 -3.92 16.89 22.32
C CYS A 438 -3.27 18.24 22.68
N THR A 439 -2.11 18.20 23.32
CA THR A 439 -1.34 19.35 23.85
C THR A 439 0.05 19.45 23.24
N GLY A 440 0.40 18.51 22.36
CA GLY A 440 1.70 18.44 21.68
C GLY A 440 2.89 18.07 22.58
N GLY A 441 2.64 17.70 23.85
CA GLY A 441 3.69 17.43 24.83
C GLY A 441 4.17 15.97 24.86
N GLU A 442 5.33 15.76 25.49
CA GLU A 442 6.01 14.45 25.58
C GLU A 442 5.20 13.34 26.26
N LYS A 443 4.18 13.69 27.04
CA LYS A 443 3.25 12.72 27.63
C LYS A 443 2.34 12.06 26.60
N GLN A 444 2.19 12.65 25.42
CA GLN A 444 1.29 12.22 24.36
C GLN A 444 2.02 11.69 23.14
N ILE A 445 3.36 11.76 23.16
CA ILE A 445 4.22 11.22 22.12
C ILE A 445 4.77 9.90 22.64
N TRP A 446 4.58 8.84 21.86
CA TRP A 446 4.92 7.49 22.22
C TRP A 446 6.01 6.96 21.30
N GLN A 447 6.98 6.27 21.89
CA GLN A 447 8.01 5.54 21.20
C GLN A 447 7.62 4.07 21.09
N VAL A 448 7.82 3.49 19.91
CA VAL A 448 7.63 2.05 19.65
C VAL A 448 9.01 1.39 19.51
N ARG A 449 9.27 0.35 20.32
CA ARG A 449 10.44 -0.52 20.19
C ARG A 449 10.01 -1.97 20.30
N GLY A 450 10.04 -2.72 19.21
CA GLY A 450 9.48 -4.08 19.18
C GLY A 450 7.99 -4.04 19.51
N SER A 451 7.58 -4.78 20.54
CA SER A 451 6.20 -4.81 21.06
C SER A 451 5.93 -3.79 22.18
N GLU A 452 6.91 -2.94 22.51
CA GLU A 452 6.80 -2.01 23.63
C GLU A 452 6.41 -0.61 23.17
N LEU A 453 5.43 -0.03 23.86
CA LEU A 453 4.99 1.34 23.69
C LEU A 453 5.32 2.15 24.96
N ARG A 454 6.12 3.21 24.83
CA ARG A 454 6.61 4.01 25.96
C ARG A 454 6.36 5.50 25.72
N PRO A 455 5.81 6.27 26.66
CA PRO A 455 5.66 7.70 26.46
C PRO A 455 7.03 8.38 26.59
N LEU A 456 7.29 9.43 25.81
CA LEU A 456 8.57 10.15 25.87
C LEU A 456 8.82 10.77 27.25
N SER A 457 7.76 11.08 27.99
CA SER A 457 7.82 11.55 29.38
C SER A 457 8.40 10.52 30.36
N LEU A 458 8.34 9.21 30.05
CA LEU A 458 8.76 8.10 30.91
C LEU A 458 9.30 6.92 30.08
N LEU A 459 10.44 7.13 29.41
CA LEU A 459 11.09 6.09 28.59
C LEU A 459 11.49 4.80 29.35
N GLY A 460 11.46 4.80 30.68
CA GLY A 460 11.72 3.63 31.52
C GLY A 460 10.49 2.76 31.80
N GLU A 461 9.30 3.17 31.35
CA GLU A 461 8.05 2.45 31.59
C GLU A 461 7.29 2.15 30.29
N CYS A 462 6.70 0.96 30.23
CA CYS A 462 5.91 0.51 29.09
C CYS A 462 4.41 0.54 29.42
N LEU A 463 3.60 0.80 28.39
CA LEU A 463 2.17 0.59 28.44
C LEU A 463 1.88 -0.90 28.66
N THR A 464 1.07 -1.20 29.67
CA THR A 464 0.62 -2.55 30.02
C THR A 464 -0.88 -2.56 30.20
N ALA A 465 -1.50 -3.72 29.92
CA ALA A 465 -2.92 -3.95 30.15
C ALA A 465 -3.12 -5.18 31.04
N ASP A 466 -4.02 -5.10 32.03
CA ASP A 466 -4.39 -6.24 32.89
C ASP A 466 -5.83 -6.73 32.63
N GLY A 467 -6.27 -6.64 31.37
CA GLY A 467 -7.62 -7.03 30.93
C GLY A 467 -8.72 -6.03 31.26
N THR A 468 -8.52 -5.13 32.24
CA THR A 468 -9.51 -4.09 32.58
C THR A 468 -8.92 -2.68 32.70
N ARG A 469 -7.60 -2.54 32.88
CA ARG A 469 -6.94 -1.24 33.04
C ARG A 469 -5.66 -1.16 32.22
N LEU A 470 -5.42 0.05 31.71
CA LEU A 470 -4.13 0.46 31.16
C LEU A 470 -3.28 1.07 32.28
N SER A 471 -2.00 0.72 32.33
CA SER A 471 -1.04 1.29 33.27
C SER A 471 0.36 1.38 32.68
N LEU A 472 1.19 2.29 33.19
CA LEU A 472 2.63 2.27 32.94
C LEU A 472 3.31 1.42 34.00
N ARG A 473 4.21 0.53 33.57
CA ARG A 473 5.04 -0.26 34.48
C ARG A 473 6.47 -0.26 34.00
N ARG A 474 7.40 -0.20 34.94
CA ARG A 474 8.82 -0.43 34.64
C ARG A 474 8.98 -1.80 33.99
N THR A 475 9.77 -1.82 32.92
CA THR A 475 10.22 -3.06 32.33
C THR A 475 11.06 -3.82 33.36
N THR A 476 10.65 -5.04 33.69
CA THR A 476 11.43 -5.95 34.54
C THR A 476 12.54 -6.65 33.74
N SER A 477 12.69 -6.34 32.45
CA SER A 477 13.81 -6.79 31.63
C SER A 477 14.93 -5.74 31.68
N PRO A 478 16.14 -6.08 32.16
CA PRO A 478 17.20 -5.11 32.39
C PRO A 478 17.86 -4.72 31.07
N PHE A 479 17.44 -3.62 30.45
CA PHE A 479 18.28 -2.96 29.45
C PHE A 479 19.10 -1.85 30.11
N ARG A 480 20.41 -2.13 30.25
CA ARG A 480 21.45 -1.16 30.60
C ARG A 480 21.29 0.09 29.74
N ALA A 481 21.23 1.24 30.40
CA ALA A 481 21.54 2.52 29.79
C ALA A 481 22.94 2.43 29.16
N LEU A 482 23.03 2.51 27.84
CA LEU A 482 24.29 2.71 27.13
C LEU A 482 24.71 4.17 27.27
N LEU A 483 25.27 4.50 28.42
CA LEU A 483 26.25 5.56 28.57
C LEU A 483 27.47 4.99 29.28
N SER A 484 28.59 5.03 28.56
CA SER A 484 29.97 4.72 28.97
C SER A 484 30.34 3.26 29.28
N ASP A 485 31.51 2.92 28.75
CA ASP A 485 32.41 1.81 29.06
C ASP A 485 32.18 0.43 28.44
N SER A 486 33.04 0.21 27.44
CA SER A 486 33.45 -1.03 26.82
C SER A 486 33.84 -2.15 27.82
N LYS A 487 33.13 -3.29 27.76
CA LYS A 487 33.67 -4.67 27.79
C LYS A 487 32.54 -5.71 27.58
N PRO A 488 32.85 -6.94 27.11
CA PRO A 488 31.97 -7.75 26.25
C PRO A 488 30.81 -8.43 26.99
N VAL A 489 29.74 -8.68 26.24
CA VAL A 489 28.45 -9.24 26.66
C VAL A 489 28.44 -10.76 26.51
N GLU A 490 27.93 -11.48 27.51
CA GLU A 490 27.53 -12.89 27.43
C GLU A 490 26.21 -13.03 26.65
N MET A 491 26.14 -14.04 25.78
CA MET A 491 25.07 -14.27 24.79
C MET A 491 23.72 -14.64 25.42
N ASP A 492 22.67 -14.03 24.87
CA ASP A 492 21.26 -14.37 25.09
C ASP A 492 20.95 -15.74 24.44
N ASN A 493 20.22 -16.60 25.15
CA ASN A 493 20.13 -18.04 24.85
C ASN A 493 18.76 -18.45 24.25
N HIS A 494 17.97 -17.49 23.76
CA HIS A 494 16.68 -17.74 23.12
C HIS A 494 16.83 -17.99 21.61
N PRO A 495 16.11 -18.97 21.04
CA PRO A 495 16.24 -19.31 19.63
C PRO A 495 15.73 -18.16 18.73
N LYS A 496 16.53 -17.77 17.75
CA LYS A 496 16.16 -16.73 16.77
C LYS A 496 15.26 -17.35 15.70
N ILE A 497 13.97 -16.99 15.71
CA ILE A 497 12.99 -17.51 14.75
C ILE A 497 12.72 -16.48 13.65
N GLU A 498 12.81 -16.92 12.40
CA GLU A 498 12.47 -16.15 11.20
C GLU A 498 11.35 -16.85 10.43
N LEU A 499 10.27 -16.12 10.13
CA LEU A 499 9.17 -16.64 9.30
C LEU A 499 9.58 -16.59 7.82
N LEU A 500 9.72 -17.75 7.18
CA LEU A 500 10.07 -17.83 5.76
C LEU A 500 8.82 -17.83 4.87
N GLN A 501 7.82 -18.65 5.19
CA GLN A 501 6.54 -18.74 4.46
C GLN A 501 5.38 -19.06 5.40
N ALA A 502 4.20 -18.55 5.06
CA ALA A 502 2.95 -18.84 5.75
C ALA A 502 1.82 -19.10 4.74
N GLU A 503 0.88 -19.97 5.12
CA GLU A 503 -0.42 -20.18 4.50
C GLU A 503 -1.44 -20.20 5.64
N VAL A 504 -2.23 -19.14 5.73
CA VAL A 504 -3.08 -18.87 6.89
C VAL A 504 -4.54 -18.97 6.46
N ASP A 505 -5.34 -19.73 7.20
CA ASP A 505 -6.77 -19.91 6.96
C ASP A 505 -7.56 -19.63 8.25
N GLU A 506 -8.69 -18.92 8.13
CA GLU A 506 -9.58 -18.59 9.25
C GLU A 506 -10.42 -19.79 9.71
N ASN A 507 -10.73 -20.69 8.77
CA ASN A 507 -11.68 -21.76 8.93
C ASN A 507 -11.03 -23.15 8.91
N ASP A 508 -9.72 -23.22 8.70
CA ASP A 508 -8.94 -24.45 8.61
C ASP A 508 -7.56 -24.30 9.28
N GLU A 509 -6.73 -25.35 9.21
CA GLU A 509 -5.35 -25.32 9.69
C GLU A 509 -4.50 -24.27 8.96
N SER A 510 -3.60 -23.63 9.72
CA SER A 510 -2.63 -22.68 9.19
C SER A 510 -1.23 -23.30 9.21
N PHE A 511 -0.45 -23.09 8.15
CA PHE A 511 0.83 -23.73 7.91
C PHE A 511 1.97 -22.73 7.78
N PHE A 512 3.10 -23.03 8.43
CA PHE A 512 4.25 -22.14 8.52
C PHE A 512 5.54 -22.89 8.24
N ARG A 513 6.46 -22.22 7.54
CA ARG A 513 7.85 -22.66 7.36
C ARG A 513 8.76 -21.62 8.01
N LEU A 514 9.48 -22.02 9.04
CA LEU A 514 10.29 -21.16 9.91
C LEU A 514 11.77 -21.53 9.82
N LEU A 515 12.65 -20.55 9.91
CA LEU A 515 14.08 -20.74 10.10
C LEU A 515 14.44 -20.43 11.55
N VAL A 516 15.02 -21.40 12.24
CA VAL A 516 15.40 -21.31 13.65
C VAL A 516 16.92 -21.29 13.76
N ASP A 517 17.43 -20.28 14.47
CA ASP A 517 18.85 -19.98 14.70
C ASP A 517 19.70 -19.81 13.44
N GLY A 518 19.03 -19.48 12.33
CA GLY A 518 19.65 -19.38 11.01
C GLY A 518 20.20 -20.72 10.50
N GLN A 519 19.79 -21.85 11.11
CA GLN A 519 20.41 -23.16 10.87
C GLN A 519 19.40 -24.25 10.50
N THR A 520 18.22 -24.25 11.12
CA THR A 520 17.26 -25.35 10.94
C THR A 520 15.90 -24.84 10.47
N ILE A 521 15.35 -25.50 9.46
CA ILE A 521 14.00 -25.21 8.97
C ILE A 521 12.99 -26.11 9.68
N LYS A 522 11.95 -25.50 10.23
CA LYS A 522 10.85 -26.16 10.95
C LYS A 522 9.53 -25.85 10.23
N TYR A 523 8.67 -26.86 10.13
CA TYR A 523 7.30 -26.74 9.67
C TYR A 523 6.37 -26.77 10.88
N ILE A 524 5.46 -25.80 10.95
CA ILE A 524 4.46 -25.72 12.01
C ILE A 524 3.08 -25.68 11.38
N THR A 525 2.20 -26.53 11.88
CA THR A 525 0.76 -26.47 11.64
C THR A 525 0.08 -25.96 12.90
N ILE A 526 -0.85 -25.03 12.75
CA ILE A 526 -1.65 -24.46 13.85
C ILE A 526 -3.11 -24.79 13.55
N GLU A 527 -3.80 -25.48 14.47
CA GLU A 527 -5.22 -25.78 14.28
C GLU A 527 -6.08 -24.51 14.15
N SER A 528 -7.21 -24.63 13.46
CA SER A 528 -8.15 -23.54 13.24
C SER A 528 -8.59 -22.89 14.56
N GLY A 529 -8.68 -21.56 14.58
CA GLY A 529 -9.25 -20.82 15.70
C GLY A 529 -8.37 -20.75 16.95
N ILE A 530 -7.07 -21.06 16.87
CA ILE A 530 -6.12 -20.86 17.97
C ILE A 530 -5.73 -19.37 18.10
N TYR A 531 -5.33 -18.77 16.98
CA TYR A 531 -4.95 -17.36 16.88
C TYR A 531 -5.78 -16.70 15.78
N SER A 532 -5.83 -15.36 15.79
CA SER A 532 -6.42 -14.63 14.67
C SER A 532 -5.50 -14.70 13.45
N THR A 533 -6.08 -14.57 12.25
CA THR A 533 -5.30 -14.54 11.02
C THR A 533 -4.42 -13.31 10.92
N GLU A 534 -4.84 -12.19 11.51
CA GLU A 534 -4.04 -10.98 11.65
C GLU A 534 -2.76 -11.24 12.46
N ASP A 535 -2.85 -11.94 13.59
CA ASP A 535 -1.70 -12.26 14.44
C ASP A 535 -0.73 -13.23 13.75
N MET A 536 -1.25 -14.13 12.92
CA MET A 536 -0.47 -15.16 12.24
C MET A 536 0.20 -14.69 10.94
N CYS A 537 -0.32 -13.65 10.29
CA CYS A 537 0.22 -13.17 9.01
C CYS A 537 1.51 -12.34 9.13
N PHE A 538 1.87 -11.89 10.34
CA PHE A 538 3.07 -11.09 10.58
C PHE A 538 4.10 -11.87 11.42
N GLY A 539 5.30 -12.09 10.87
CA GLY A 539 6.34 -12.92 11.50
C GLY A 539 6.66 -12.58 12.95
N PRO A 540 6.92 -11.30 13.31
CA PRO A 540 7.14 -10.92 14.71
C PRO A 540 5.95 -11.20 15.63
N SER A 541 4.71 -11.01 15.16
CA SER A 541 3.50 -11.33 15.93
C SER A 541 3.38 -12.85 16.14
N LEU A 542 3.52 -13.63 15.08
CA LEU A 542 3.51 -15.09 15.13
C LEU A 542 4.56 -15.63 16.12
N VAL A 543 5.79 -15.14 16.05
CA VAL A 543 6.86 -15.55 16.98
C VAL A 543 6.55 -15.21 18.43
N SER A 544 5.85 -14.09 18.67
CA SER A 544 5.49 -13.67 20.03
C SER A 544 4.33 -14.46 20.66
N ILE A 545 3.47 -15.06 19.83
CA ILE A 545 2.30 -15.82 20.29
C ILE A 545 2.51 -17.33 20.25
N LEU A 546 3.49 -17.82 19.48
CA LEU A 546 3.84 -19.24 19.41
C LEU A 546 4.25 -19.76 20.80
N PRO A 547 3.83 -20.99 21.17
CA PRO A 547 4.37 -21.63 22.36
C PRO A 547 5.89 -21.83 22.24
N GLU A 548 6.58 -22.04 23.36
CA GLU A 548 8.02 -22.35 23.31
C GLU A 548 8.28 -23.58 22.44
N LEU A 549 9.25 -23.47 21.52
CA LEU A 549 9.62 -24.56 20.63
C LEU A 549 10.12 -25.76 21.44
N PRO A 550 9.60 -26.99 21.22
CA PRO A 550 10.06 -28.17 21.92
C PRO A 550 11.57 -28.39 21.69
N PRO A 551 12.34 -28.78 22.71
CA PRO A 551 13.75 -29.10 22.52
C PRO A 551 13.89 -30.39 21.71
N GLY A 552 15.02 -30.54 21.02
CA GLY A 552 15.39 -31.75 20.28
C GLY A 552 15.29 -31.63 18.75
N ASP A 553 15.55 -32.75 18.09
CA ASP A 553 15.59 -32.84 16.63
C ASP A 553 14.21 -33.22 16.07
N TRP A 554 13.48 -32.21 15.61
CA TRP A 554 12.17 -32.32 14.96
C TRP A 554 12.12 -31.35 13.78
N ASN A 555 11.21 -31.55 12.85
CA ASN A 555 11.02 -30.61 11.73
C ASN A 555 9.55 -30.37 11.39
N ASP A 556 8.63 -31.04 12.08
CA ASP A 556 7.19 -30.97 11.88
C ASP A 556 6.50 -30.88 13.25
N GLY A 557 5.78 -29.79 13.49
CA GLY A 557 5.13 -29.50 14.77
C GLY A 557 3.66 -29.13 14.58
N LEU A 558 2.81 -29.58 15.51
CA LEU A 558 1.39 -29.23 15.56
C LEU A 558 1.11 -28.42 16.84
N VAL A 559 0.56 -27.23 16.67
CA VAL A 559 0.07 -26.38 17.76
C VAL A 559 -1.45 -26.56 17.88
N ALA A 560 -1.90 -26.97 19.06
CA ALA A 560 -3.30 -27.22 19.40
C ALA A 560 -3.69 -26.51 20.71
N ARG A 561 -4.99 -26.41 21.02
CA ARG A 561 -5.44 -26.01 22.37
C ARG A 561 -5.37 -27.18 23.35
N ASP A 562 -4.84 -26.94 24.55
CA ASP A 562 -4.94 -27.88 25.66
C ASP A 562 -6.35 -27.88 26.29
N ALA A 563 -6.55 -28.71 27.31
CA ALA A 563 -7.83 -28.82 28.04
C ALA A 563 -8.26 -27.51 28.74
N ASP A 564 -7.32 -26.58 28.99
CA ASP A 564 -7.55 -25.28 29.59
C ASP A 564 -7.67 -24.15 28.53
N GLY A 565 -7.66 -24.52 27.24
CA GLY A 565 -7.79 -23.60 26.11
C GLY A 565 -6.52 -22.87 25.71
N ARG A 566 -5.35 -23.20 26.27
CA ARG A 566 -4.06 -22.58 25.96
C ARG A 566 -3.39 -23.25 24.78
N ALA A 567 -2.72 -22.47 23.94
CA ALA A 567 -1.96 -23.00 22.83
C ALA A 567 -0.69 -23.71 23.34
N HIS A 568 -0.43 -24.91 22.82
CA HIS A 568 0.78 -25.69 23.11
C HIS A 568 1.13 -26.56 21.90
N PHE A 569 2.37 -27.06 21.84
CA PHE A 569 2.73 -28.08 20.87
C PHE A 569 2.12 -29.43 21.28
N ALA A 570 1.07 -29.84 20.58
CA ALA A 570 0.46 -31.16 20.74
C ALA A 570 1.34 -32.28 20.16
N SER A 571 2.14 -31.96 19.14
CA SER A 571 3.20 -32.86 18.65
C SER A 571 4.39 -32.09 18.09
N ALA A 572 5.56 -32.70 18.18
CA ALA A 572 6.78 -32.29 17.49
C ALA A 572 7.57 -33.55 17.14
N GLN A 573 7.71 -33.80 15.84
CA GLN A 573 8.30 -35.03 15.32
C GLN A 573 9.24 -34.74 14.15
N HIS A 574 10.10 -35.71 13.86
CA HIS A 574 10.95 -35.65 12.69
C HIS A 574 10.26 -36.39 11.52
N THR A 575 9.68 -35.62 10.61
CA THR A 575 8.97 -36.09 9.41
C THR A 575 9.93 -36.13 8.21
N GLN A 576 9.91 -37.23 7.47
CA GLN A 576 10.58 -37.32 6.17
C GLN A 576 9.66 -36.74 5.08
N PHE A 577 9.82 -35.45 4.78
CA PHE A 577 9.02 -34.78 3.74
C PHE A 577 9.36 -35.28 2.33
N PRO A 578 8.38 -35.33 1.41
CA PRO A 578 8.62 -35.68 0.02
C PRO A 578 9.56 -34.65 -0.64
N GLY A 579 10.32 -35.13 -1.62
CA GLY A 579 11.16 -34.31 -2.48
C GLY A 579 10.94 -34.67 -3.95
N VAL A 580 11.32 -33.75 -4.84
CA VAL A 580 11.33 -34.00 -6.29
C VAL A 580 12.28 -35.17 -6.59
N GLN A 581 11.78 -36.18 -7.29
CA GLN A 581 12.50 -37.38 -7.69
C GLN A 581 13.20 -37.20 -9.03
N ASN A 582 12.61 -36.44 -9.96
CA ASN A 582 13.21 -36.17 -11.25
C ASN A 582 14.41 -35.22 -11.17
N THR A 583 15.57 -35.78 -10.81
CA THR A 583 16.81 -35.03 -10.55
C THR A 583 17.82 -35.16 -11.69
N TRP A 584 17.43 -34.70 -12.88
CA TRP A 584 18.20 -34.92 -14.12
C TRP A 584 19.42 -33.99 -14.31
N HIS A 585 19.43 -32.82 -13.66
CA HIS A 585 20.55 -31.87 -13.70
C HIS A 585 21.61 -32.14 -12.61
N GLY A 586 22.90 -31.99 -12.93
CA GLY A 586 24.00 -32.32 -12.01
C GLY A 586 24.35 -31.28 -10.95
N THR A 587 23.73 -30.10 -11.00
CA THR A 587 23.94 -29.01 -10.03
C THR A 587 22.86 -29.03 -8.96
N TYR A 588 23.27 -28.96 -7.70
CA TYR A 588 22.42 -28.85 -6.52
C TYR A 588 22.88 -27.66 -5.68
N ILE A 589 21.95 -26.82 -5.26
CA ILE A 589 22.21 -25.65 -4.42
C ILE A 589 21.34 -25.79 -3.18
N ASP A 590 21.90 -25.60 -1.99
CA ASP A 590 21.11 -25.60 -0.78
C ASP A 590 20.34 -24.29 -0.63
N TYR A 591 19.11 -24.35 -0.13
CA TYR A 591 18.28 -23.18 0.16
C TYR A 591 19.01 -22.19 1.07
N MET A 592 19.79 -22.68 2.03
CA MET A 592 20.56 -21.85 2.97
C MET A 592 21.71 -21.09 2.29
N ASP A 593 22.13 -21.51 1.09
CA ASP A 593 23.14 -20.81 0.29
C ASP A 593 22.54 -19.70 -0.59
N LEU A 594 21.21 -19.54 -0.58
CA LEU A 594 20.52 -18.50 -1.32
C LEU A 594 20.36 -17.23 -0.49
N SER A 595 20.70 -16.10 -1.10
CA SER A 595 20.18 -14.79 -0.70
C SER A 595 18.89 -14.52 -1.47
N VAL A 596 17.76 -14.60 -0.77
CA VAL A 596 16.44 -14.34 -1.35
C VAL A 596 16.27 -12.82 -1.56
N GLY A 597 16.03 -12.43 -2.81
CA GLY A 597 15.76 -11.06 -3.20
C GLY A 597 14.26 -10.80 -3.39
N ARG A 598 13.87 -10.31 -4.56
CA ARG A 598 12.48 -9.93 -4.86
C ARG A 598 11.59 -11.18 -5.01
N LYS A 599 10.45 -11.21 -4.31
CA LYS A 599 9.37 -12.16 -4.59
C LYS A 599 8.73 -11.81 -5.95
N LEU A 600 8.79 -12.72 -6.92
CA LEU A 600 8.16 -12.53 -8.23
C LEU A 600 6.71 -13.03 -8.21
N ARG A 601 6.48 -14.16 -7.54
CA ARG A 601 5.16 -14.75 -7.25
C ARG A 601 5.29 -15.65 -6.02
N THR A 602 4.18 -16.12 -5.46
CA THR A 602 4.21 -17.18 -4.45
C THR A 602 4.96 -18.42 -4.97
N GLY A 603 6.00 -18.85 -4.25
CA GLY A 603 6.88 -19.96 -4.65
C GLY A 603 7.91 -19.63 -5.74
N ILE A 604 8.01 -18.36 -6.17
CA ILE A 604 8.92 -17.91 -7.23
C ILE A 604 9.66 -16.64 -6.81
N TYR A 605 10.98 -16.71 -6.71
CA TYR A 605 11.80 -15.65 -6.15
C TYR A 605 13.00 -15.35 -7.04
N GLU A 606 13.37 -14.09 -7.16
CA GLU A 606 14.70 -13.70 -7.60
C GLU A 606 15.67 -13.97 -6.46
N VAL A 607 16.75 -14.70 -6.74
CA VAL A 607 17.74 -15.11 -5.73
C VAL A 607 19.16 -14.90 -6.25
N ARG A 608 20.10 -14.79 -5.31
CA ARG A 608 21.55 -14.75 -5.58
C ARG A 608 22.23 -15.87 -4.81
N CYS A 609 23.22 -16.51 -5.40
CA CYS A 609 24.11 -17.44 -4.71
C CYS A 609 25.49 -17.44 -5.36
N ALA A 610 26.49 -17.99 -4.66
CA ALA A 610 27.88 -17.97 -5.12
C ALA A 610 28.11 -18.70 -6.45
N SER A 611 27.22 -19.64 -6.80
CA SER A 611 27.32 -20.44 -8.02
C SER A 611 26.97 -19.67 -9.30
N PHE A 612 26.34 -18.50 -9.20
CA PHE A 612 25.94 -17.70 -10.36
C PHE A 612 26.33 -16.23 -10.18
N ASN A 613 27.01 -15.66 -11.18
CA ASN A 613 27.45 -14.26 -11.16
C ASN A 613 26.30 -13.25 -11.21
N ASN A 614 25.14 -13.68 -11.72
CA ASN A 614 23.94 -12.86 -11.87
C ASN A 614 22.81 -13.41 -11.00
N ALA A 615 21.80 -12.58 -10.74
CA ALA A 615 20.58 -13.06 -10.13
C ALA A 615 19.92 -14.13 -11.01
N VAL A 616 19.35 -15.13 -10.36
CA VAL A 616 18.62 -16.26 -10.97
C VAL A 616 17.23 -16.35 -10.37
N VAL A 617 16.35 -17.16 -10.95
CA VAL A 617 15.00 -17.38 -10.41
C VAL A 617 14.95 -18.73 -9.72
N ALA A 618 14.56 -18.74 -8.45
CA ALA A 618 14.22 -19.94 -7.71
C ALA A 618 12.73 -20.22 -7.80
N LYS A 619 12.36 -21.45 -8.16
CA LYS A 619 11.01 -21.99 -8.04
C LYS A 619 11.05 -23.17 -7.09
N PHE A 620 10.26 -23.14 -6.02
CA PHE A 620 10.27 -24.24 -5.04
C PHE A 620 8.96 -24.40 -4.30
N ALA A 621 8.73 -25.62 -3.85
CA ALA A 621 7.65 -26.00 -2.95
C ALA A 621 7.91 -25.41 -1.56
N ARG A 622 7.00 -24.54 -1.12
CA ARG A 622 6.97 -23.97 0.23
C ARG A 622 6.57 -25.03 1.24
N PHE A 623 5.65 -25.92 0.84
CA PHE A 623 5.11 -27.00 1.66
C PHE A 623 5.12 -28.34 0.92
N SER A 624 4.99 -29.43 1.66
CA SER A 624 5.14 -30.81 1.15
C SER A 624 4.14 -31.15 0.04
N TRP A 625 2.89 -30.67 0.12
CA TRP A 625 1.86 -30.90 -0.90
C TRP A 625 2.14 -30.21 -2.24
N GLU A 626 3.05 -29.24 -2.27
CA GLU A 626 3.44 -28.55 -3.52
C GLU A 626 4.49 -29.30 -4.33
N ILE A 627 5.11 -30.36 -3.77
CA ILE A 627 6.22 -31.08 -4.40
C ILE A 627 5.83 -31.72 -5.73
N GLN A 628 4.59 -32.19 -5.88
CA GLN A 628 4.14 -32.77 -7.14
C GLN A 628 4.10 -31.74 -8.29
N TYR A 629 3.83 -30.47 -7.99
CA TYR A 629 3.90 -29.42 -9.00
C TYR A 629 5.35 -29.20 -9.45
N MET A 630 6.29 -29.19 -8.50
CA MET A 630 7.72 -29.07 -8.80
C MET A 630 8.25 -30.30 -9.56
N GLU A 631 7.76 -31.50 -9.26
CA GLU A 631 8.07 -32.73 -10.01
C GLU A 631 7.71 -32.58 -11.49
N ASN A 632 6.45 -32.20 -11.75
CA ASN A 632 5.92 -32.06 -13.10
C ASN A 632 6.67 -30.96 -13.87
N GLU A 633 6.94 -29.84 -13.23
CA GLU A 633 7.62 -28.73 -13.88
C GLU A 633 9.11 -29.05 -14.13
N THR A 634 9.77 -29.73 -13.20
CA THR A 634 11.16 -30.20 -13.40
C THR A 634 11.25 -31.16 -14.58
N ALA A 635 10.26 -32.04 -14.77
CA ALA A 635 10.16 -32.90 -15.95
C ALA A 635 9.93 -32.12 -17.25
N ALA A 636 9.09 -31.08 -17.22
CA ALA A 636 8.90 -30.21 -18.37
C ALA A 636 10.22 -29.52 -18.77
N TYR A 637 10.98 -28.98 -17.80
CA TYR A 637 12.29 -28.39 -18.07
C TYR A 637 13.31 -29.40 -18.61
N GLN A 638 13.23 -30.67 -18.19
CA GLN A 638 14.03 -31.74 -18.78
C GLN A 638 13.75 -31.91 -20.27
N TRP A 639 12.47 -31.94 -20.65
CA TRP A 639 12.06 -32.16 -22.04
C TRP A 639 12.44 -31.01 -22.97
N ILE A 640 12.47 -29.78 -22.46
CA ILE A 640 12.83 -28.59 -23.26
C ILE A 640 14.32 -28.21 -23.14
N SER A 641 15.09 -28.93 -22.31
CA SER A 641 16.51 -28.66 -22.10
C SER A 641 17.27 -28.76 -23.42
N GLY A 642 18.03 -27.72 -23.77
CA GLY A 642 18.77 -27.64 -25.04
C GLY A 642 17.96 -27.21 -26.27
N HIS A 643 16.66 -26.92 -26.12
CA HIS A 643 15.78 -26.55 -27.24
C HIS A 643 15.49 -25.04 -27.39
N ASP A 644 15.99 -24.19 -26.49
CA ASP A 644 15.83 -22.73 -26.54
C ASP A 644 14.35 -22.25 -26.49
N ILE A 645 13.49 -23.05 -25.85
CA ILE A 645 12.02 -22.83 -25.75
C ILE A 645 11.65 -22.04 -24.48
N GLY A 646 12.49 -22.08 -23.45
CA GLY A 646 12.24 -21.43 -22.16
C GLY A 646 13.54 -21.07 -21.44
N PRO A 647 13.43 -20.49 -20.23
CA PRO A 647 14.58 -20.21 -19.38
C PRO A 647 15.48 -21.44 -19.21
N GLN A 648 16.79 -21.27 -19.27
CA GLN A 648 17.73 -22.34 -18.98
C GLN A 648 17.55 -22.83 -17.54
N PHE A 649 17.43 -24.16 -17.36
CA PHE A 649 17.50 -24.81 -16.06
C PHE A 649 18.94 -24.81 -15.56
N LEU A 650 19.16 -24.32 -14.35
CA LEU A 650 20.51 -24.07 -13.81
C LEU A 650 20.90 -25.05 -12.70
N GLY A 651 19.93 -25.65 -12.01
CA GLY A 651 20.19 -26.60 -10.93
C GLY A 651 18.97 -26.90 -10.09
N HIS A 652 19.06 -27.96 -9.30
CA HIS A 652 18.06 -28.32 -8.29
C HIS A 652 18.29 -27.50 -7.03
N LEU A 653 17.19 -27.12 -6.37
CA LEU A 653 17.20 -26.48 -5.07
C LEU A 653 16.92 -27.52 -3.99
N THR A 654 17.82 -27.64 -3.02
CA THR A 654 17.70 -28.60 -1.90
C THR A 654 17.40 -27.91 -0.58
N GLU A 655 16.78 -28.65 0.32
CA GLU A 655 16.64 -28.29 1.73
C GLU A 655 16.80 -29.58 2.53
N ASN A 656 17.68 -29.60 3.54
CA ASN A 656 17.89 -30.77 4.40
C ASN A 656 18.09 -32.07 3.59
N GLY A 657 18.80 -31.99 2.46
CA GLY A 657 19.10 -33.12 1.58
C GLY A 657 17.99 -33.58 0.64
N ARG A 658 16.77 -33.03 0.70
CA ARG A 658 15.70 -33.29 -0.28
C ARG A 658 15.64 -32.18 -1.33
N VAL A 659 15.24 -32.52 -2.56
CA VAL A 659 14.99 -31.52 -3.61
C VAL A 659 13.60 -30.92 -3.42
N ILE A 660 13.55 -29.60 -3.25
CA ILE A 660 12.30 -28.85 -3.04
C ILE A 660 11.88 -28.05 -4.26
N GLY A 661 12.75 -27.93 -5.26
CA GLY A 661 12.51 -27.12 -6.44
C GLY A 661 13.75 -27.00 -7.32
N PHE A 662 13.85 -25.92 -8.07
CA PHE A 662 14.93 -25.69 -9.03
C PHE A 662 15.21 -24.21 -9.29
N LEU A 663 16.37 -23.94 -9.87
CA LEU A 663 16.84 -22.63 -10.30
C LEU A 663 16.81 -22.53 -11.83
N ILE A 664 16.37 -21.38 -12.35
CA ILE A 664 16.36 -21.07 -13.79
C ILE A 664 16.98 -19.70 -14.08
N GLU A 665 17.39 -19.47 -15.32
CA GLU A 665 17.92 -18.18 -15.76
C GLU A 665 16.90 -17.05 -15.53
N TYR A 666 17.38 -15.90 -15.09
CA TYR A 666 16.58 -14.68 -15.03
C TYR A 666 16.58 -14.00 -16.41
N ILE A 667 15.42 -13.88 -17.04
CA ILE A 667 15.27 -13.20 -18.33
C ILE A 667 14.68 -11.79 -18.10
N PRO A 668 15.46 -10.71 -18.24
CA PRO A 668 14.93 -9.35 -18.12
C PRO A 668 14.01 -9.00 -19.31
N MET A 669 12.95 -8.24 -19.05
CA MET A 669 11.86 -7.93 -20.00
C MET A 669 12.29 -7.20 -21.29
N HIS A 670 13.53 -6.74 -21.40
CA HIS A 670 14.03 -6.00 -22.57
C HIS A 670 14.96 -6.80 -23.50
N GLY A 671 15.08 -8.12 -23.31
CA GLY A 671 15.95 -8.98 -24.12
C GLY A 671 15.29 -9.56 -25.39
N THR A 672 16.03 -9.69 -26.48
CA THR A 672 15.61 -10.31 -27.75
C THR A 672 15.08 -11.75 -27.61
N ARG A 673 15.41 -12.46 -26.53
CA ARG A 673 14.90 -13.81 -26.23
C ARG A 673 13.47 -13.80 -25.65
N ALA A 674 13.07 -12.74 -24.93
CA ALA A 674 11.72 -12.61 -24.35
C ALA A 674 10.60 -12.65 -25.41
N LEU A 675 10.90 -12.14 -26.61
CA LEU A 675 10.00 -12.15 -27.77
C LEU A 675 9.76 -13.55 -28.38
N LYS A 676 10.67 -14.52 -28.18
CA LYS A 676 10.47 -15.91 -28.62
C LYS A 676 9.66 -16.73 -27.61
N THR A 677 9.90 -16.54 -26.31
CA THR A 677 9.24 -17.27 -25.23
C THR A 677 7.74 -16.96 -25.16
N LEU A 678 7.35 -15.70 -25.40
CA LEU A 678 5.96 -15.24 -25.45
C LEU A 678 5.14 -15.81 -26.63
N ARG A 679 5.79 -16.29 -27.70
CA ARG A 679 5.08 -16.87 -28.86
C ARG A 679 4.77 -18.36 -28.74
N LEU A 680 5.42 -19.09 -27.82
CA LEU A 680 5.29 -20.55 -27.70
C LEU A 680 4.58 -21.01 -26.41
N ALA A 681 4.67 -20.25 -25.31
CA ALA A 681 4.01 -20.61 -24.05
C ALA A 681 2.47 -20.40 -24.06
N GLY A 682 1.93 -19.69 -25.05
CA GLY A 682 0.49 -19.40 -25.17
C GLY A 682 -0.36 -20.43 -25.93
N ARG A 683 0.21 -21.55 -26.43
CA ARG A 683 -0.57 -22.52 -27.24
C ARG A 683 -0.35 -24.02 -26.98
N TYR A 684 0.59 -24.44 -26.13
CA TYR A 684 0.81 -25.87 -25.86
C TYR A 684 1.21 -26.13 -24.41
N CYS A 685 0.25 -26.15 -23.48
CA CYS A 685 0.44 -26.86 -22.19
C CYS A 685 -0.85 -27.18 -21.41
N LEU A 686 -2.04 -27.10 -22.03
CA LEU A 686 -3.31 -27.47 -21.39
C LEU A 686 -4.09 -28.56 -22.15
N GLY A 687 -3.51 -29.13 -23.23
CA GLY A 687 -4.19 -30.09 -24.11
C GLY A 687 -3.59 -31.51 -24.15
N CYS A 688 -2.65 -31.86 -23.27
CA CYS A 688 -2.07 -33.21 -23.23
C CYS A 688 -1.92 -33.70 -21.79
N MET A 689 -2.97 -33.60 -20.99
CA MET A 689 -3.24 -34.49 -19.87
C MET A 689 -4.75 -34.69 -19.70
N ARG A 690 -5.39 -35.19 -20.77
CA ARG A 690 -6.49 -36.18 -20.77
C ARG A 690 -6.93 -36.45 -22.20
#